data_AF-A0A7V7ZK83-F1
#
_entry.id   AF-A0A7V7ZK83-F1
#
_cell.length_a   1.000
_cell.length_b   1.000
_cell.length_c   1.000
_cell.angle_alpha   90.00
_cell.angle_beta   90.00
_cell.angle_gamma   90.00
#
_symmetry.space_group_name_H-M   'P 1'
#
loop_
_entity.id
_entity.type
_entity.pdbx_description
1 polymer ?
#
loop_
_entity_poly.entity_id
_entity_poly.type
_entity_poly.pdbx_seq_one_letter_code
_entity_poly.pdbx_strand_id
1 'polypeptide(L)'
;MSHRCTQPIWPRLGRWLICAVALLAMAAPARAQEPPPPIPPENQVQAWLDAQPGPLKGYSEGGASAAEMIEGAGSYYGVSVRLVLALLEACSGLVSSPAPSAAALRQPFGSGGPEGFAAQIDWAGAELRAGYGPYDVPPTLRFTDGTTLTLTLDQAMEGVAVQRFLAQGRSQTEWRAAYERFAQAFGRYFNNQLPAARAAEPVAASGFLQRPWQAGTKVKHLAYFDHMFPTVDTKSGDNGYVVNYMGRGGVQYDGHDGHDFYFPDQPIGTLIVAAADGVAYARTHRGFGVVIVHPGGYETVYWHLDKFSRRFMGRVDTDKGVAVKAGDVIGSSGKTGFVKGTPHLHFEVRHNGKEVDPYGWYGSGGDPCAAYAACEASPWLWSSDLAGEFDFTPPGAAAASDTTPPTATIAAAPPEDVLLLARPAEQDLLLLGFGQPVREGDAVSLPAASNILSGTGSVAMLATLPDRYGGTSSGHAYLLSTSASPDSKPAYTNTLALRRDELGDGRAVWNFWTTPASGDAARNDLTVADGLAPGPHRFVLTWDAATRAKALYIDGSLASAICGPELPADLGATIELGRFAQGAAASGVRVDELAIYRRALAADEVAALGQHSVLPPAATSQASFPLVAHAADDAGGIVSVQLGVNGVFGDPQPYRERYDLLLPASGTYTITARFLDRAGNSASAETQITYTPPKVYLPLVMQHP
;
A
#
# COMPACT_ATOMS: atom_id res chain seq x y z
N MET A 1 -18.06 19.05 75.69
CA MET A 1 -18.88 20.15 75.12
C MET A 1 -19.65 19.56 73.93
N SER A 2 -20.84 18.96 74.12
CA SER A 2 -22.20 19.58 74.08
C SER A 2 -22.45 20.30 72.73
N HIS A 3 -23.47 20.04 71.88
CA HIS A 3 -24.74 19.29 71.83
C HIS A 3 -25.09 19.09 70.33
N ARG A 4 -25.65 17.96 69.84
CA ARG A 4 -27.09 17.69 69.47
C ARG A 4 -27.78 18.85 68.69
N CYS A 5 -28.64 18.69 67.66
CA CYS A 5 -29.52 17.60 67.22
C CYS A 5 -30.23 17.95 65.87
N THR A 6 -30.63 16.92 65.11
CA THR A 6 -31.89 16.70 64.32
C THR A 6 -32.31 17.50 63.06
N GLN A 7 -32.77 16.72 62.06
CA GLN A 7 -33.52 17.08 60.83
C GLN A 7 -34.99 17.51 61.09
N PRO A 8 -35.75 17.96 60.05
CA PRO A 8 -36.69 17.02 59.38
C PRO A 8 -36.98 17.23 57.85
N ILE A 9 -37.05 16.09 57.14
CA ILE A 9 -38.01 15.54 56.14
C ILE A 9 -39.21 16.37 55.54
N TRP A 10 -39.23 16.47 54.18
CA TRP A 10 -40.34 16.32 53.15
C TRP A 10 -41.23 17.52 52.67
N PRO A 11 -41.89 17.48 51.47
CA PRO A 11 -41.52 18.27 50.28
C PRO A 11 -42.62 19.26 49.77
N ARG A 12 -42.30 20.11 48.79
CA ARG A 12 -43.28 20.97 48.10
C ARG A 12 -43.43 20.63 46.61
N LEU A 13 -44.63 20.12 46.29
CA LEU A 13 -45.24 20.10 44.97
C LEU A 13 -45.48 21.52 44.45
N GLY A 14 -45.16 21.78 43.17
CA GLY A 14 -45.47 23.02 42.46
C GLY A 14 -45.95 22.72 41.04
N ARG A 15 -47.25 22.99 40.81
CA ARG A 15 -48.01 22.86 39.56
C ARG A 15 -47.57 23.89 38.51
N TRP A 16 -47.64 23.52 37.23
CA TRP A 16 -48.07 24.42 36.15
C TRP A 16 -49.06 23.70 35.24
N LEU A 17 -50.29 24.24 35.20
CA LEU A 17 -51.33 23.97 34.21
C LEU A 17 -50.99 24.69 32.90
N ILE A 18 -51.18 24.05 31.75
CA ILE A 18 -51.62 24.73 30.52
C ILE A 18 -52.71 23.89 29.82
N CYS A 19 -53.81 24.60 29.58
CA CYS A 19 -55.06 24.38 28.86
C CYS A 19 -55.18 23.21 27.86
N ALA A 20 -56.25 22.43 28.04
CA ALA A 20 -56.90 21.62 27.02
C ALA A 20 -57.94 22.45 26.26
N VAL A 21 -57.88 22.46 24.93
CA VAL A 21 -59.01 22.83 24.05
C VAL A 21 -59.31 21.59 23.19
N ALA A 22 -60.54 21.11 23.33
CA ALA A 22 -61.08 20.01 22.56
C ALA A 22 -61.47 20.47 21.15
N LEU A 23 -60.97 19.77 20.13
CA LEU A 23 -61.54 19.76 18.79
C LEU A 23 -61.83 18.31 18.42
N LEU A 24 -63.12 17.98 18.38
CA LEU A 24 -63.63 16.74 17.78
C LEU A 24 -63.28 16.75 16.28
N ALA A 25 -62.31 15.94 15.88
CA ALA A 25 -62.13 15.51 14.50
C ALA A 25 -62.53 14.03 14.42
N MET A 26 -63.40 13.70 13.47
CA MET A 26 -63.87 12.33 13.24
C MET A 26 -62.68 11.41 12.98
N ALA A 27 -62.53 10.38 13.82
CA ALA A 27 -61.55 9.33 13.62
C ALA A 27 -61.92 8.52 12.37
N ALA A 28 -61.17 8.72 11.28
CA ALA A 28 -61.02 7.68 10.28
C ALA A 28 -60.48 6.42 10.98
N PRO A 29 -60.87 5.20 10.58
CA PRO A 29 -60.33 3.99 11.20
C PRO A 29 -58.81 4.04 11.05
N ALA A 30 -58.11 3.99 12.19
CA ALA A 30 -56.67 3.82 12.21
C ALA A 30 -56.37 2.59 11.38
N ARG A 31 -55.84 2.80 10.17
CA ARG A 31 -55.25 1.73 9.37
C ARG A 31 -54.19 1.14 10.30
N ALA A 32 -54.39 -0.12 10.70
CA ALA A 32 -53.43 -0.82 11.53
C ALA A 32 -52.06 -0.60 10.91
N GLN A 33 -51.21 0.15 11.60
CA GLN A 33 -49.85 0.40 11.16
C GLN A 33 -49.23 -0.99 11.10
N GLU A 34 -48.86 -1.43 9.88
CA GLU A 34 -48.22 -2.73 9.70
C GLU A 34 -47.09 -2.83 10.73
N PRO A 35 -46.95 -3.98 11.42
CA PRO A 35 -45.86 -4.15 12.36
C PRO A 35 -44.57 -3.75 11.66
N PRO A 36 -43.69 -2.97 12.30
CA PRO A 36 -42.45 -2.57 11.68
C PRO A 36 -41.76 -3.82 11.15
N PRO A 37 -41.16 -3.76 9.94
CA PRO A 37 -40.46 -4.91 9.41
C PRO A 37 -39.45 -5.39 10.45
N PRO A 38 -39.23 -6.70 10.58
CA PRO A 38 -38.26 -7.23 11.54
C PRO A 38 -36.94 -6.53 11.32
N ILE A 39 -36.32 -6.05 12.40
CA ILE A 39 -35.05 -5.33 12.33
C ILE A 39 -34.02 -6.30 11.73
N PRO A 40 -33.33 -5.95 10.63
CA PRO A 40 -32.36 -6.84 10.03
C PRO A 40 -31.22 -7.09 11.03
N PRO A 41 -30.84 -8.36 11.25
CA PRO A 41 -29.48 -8.67 11.66
C PRO A 41 -28.48 -8.01 10.69
N GLU A 42 -27.34 -7.55 11.18
CA GLU A 42 -26.33 -6.86 10.36
C GLU A 42 -25.79 -7.73 9.19
N ASN A 43 -26.04 -9.03 9.22
CA ASN A 43 -25.63 -10.04 8.24
C ASN A 43 -26.81 -10.77 7.57
N GLN A 44 -28.02 -10.20 7.59
CA GLN A 44 -29.19 -10.75 6.89
C GLN A 44 -29.96 -9.68 6.13
N VAL A 45 -29.22 -8.77 5.48
CA VAL A 45 -29.77 -7.67 4.68
C VAL A 45 -30.61 -8.20 3.53
N GLN A 46 -30.21 -9.29 2.84
CA GLN A 46 -30.98 -9.84 1.72
C GLN A 46 -32.39 -10.26 2.15
N ALA A 47 -32.50 -11.05 3.22
CA ALA A 47 -33.79 -11.52 3.73
C ALA A 47 -34.71 -10.35 4.14
N TRP A 48 -34.11 -9.25 4.62
CA TRP A 48 -34.84 -8.04 4.94
C TRP A 48 -35.28 -7.27 3.69
N LEU A 49 -34.39 -7.14 2.69
CA LEU A 49 -34.67 -6.49 1.42
C LEU A 49 -35.78 -7.21 0.65
N ASP A 50 -35.86 -8.54 0.73
CA ASP A 50 -36.92 -9.34 0.10
C ASP A 50 -38.32 -8.93 0.57
N ALA A 51 -38.44 -8.45 1.81
CA ALA A 51 -39.68 -7.94 2.39
C ALA A 51 -39.99 -6.47 2.01
N GLN A 52 -39.07 -5.77 1.33
CA GLN A 52 -39.23 -4.38 0.96
C GLN A 52 -39.79 -4.22 -0.47
N PRO A 53 -40.56 -3.16 -0.74
CA PRO A 53 -41.13 -2.91 -2.06
C PRO A 53 -40.09 -2.42 -3.10
N GLY A 54 -38.94 -1.89 -2.66
CA GLY A 54 -37.90 -1.35 -3.53
C GLY A 54 -37.12 -2.38 -4.36
N PRO A 55 -36.30 -1.91 -5.33
CA PRO A 55 -35.62 -2.78 -6.28
C PRO A 55 -34.41 -3.53 -5.72
N LEU A 56 -33.88 -3.12 -4.56
CA LEU A 56 -32.60 -3.64 -4.03
C LEU A 56 -32.61 -5.17 -3.82
N LYS A 57 -33.77 -5.77 -3.52
CA LYS A 57 -33.93 -7.23 -3.38
C LYS A 57 -33.51 -8.04 -4.61
N GLY A 58 -33.61 -7.45 -5.79
CA GLY A 58 -33.23 -8.08 -7.07
C GLY A 58 -32.08 -7.37 -7.77
N TYR A 59 -31.42 -6.41 -7.11
CA TYR A 59 -30.35 -5.64 -7.72
C TYR A 59 -28.99 -6.32 -7.54
N SER A 60 -28.20 -6.32 -8.61
CA SER A 60 -26.83 -6.83 -8.61
C SER A 60 -25.93 -5.99 -9.53
N GLU A 61 -24.68 -5.80 -9.14
CA GLU A 61 -23.62 -5.12 -9.91
C GLU A 61 -22.32 -5.93 -9.75
N GLY A 62 -21.59 -6.17 -10.84
CA GLY A 62 -20.32 -6.90 -10.77
C GLY A 62 -20.41 -8.35 -10.25
N GLY A 63 -21.60 -8.96 -10.26
CA GLY A 63 -21.83 -10.33 -9.74
C GLY A 63 -22.17 -10.41 -8.25
N ALA A 64 -22.16 -9.28 -7.53
CA ALA A 64 -22.63 -9.20 -6.15
C ALA A 64 -24.04 -8.57 -6.11
N SER A 65 -24.85 -9.00 -5.15
CA SER A 65 -26.16 -8.42 -4.83
C SER A 65 -26.02 -7.12 -4.03
N ALA A 66 -27.06 -6.30 -4.00
CA ALA A 66 -27.08 -5.10 -3.17
C ALA A 66 -26.85 -5.41 -1.67
N ALA A 67 -27.39 -6.54 -1.18
CA ALA A 67 -27.18 -6.98 0.19
C ALA A 67 -25.71 -7.26 0.47
N GLU A 68 -25.04 -8.04 -0.39
CA GLU A 68 -23.62 -8.38 -0.24
C GLU A 68 -22.72 -7.14 -0.25
N MET A 69 -23.03 -6.13 -1.07
CA MET A 69 -22.28 -4.86 -1.07
C MET A 69 -22.47 -4.07 0.22
N ILE A 70 -23.72 -3.97 0.70
CA ILE A 70 -24.05 -3.20 1.92
C ILE A 70 -23.44 -3.87 3.15
N GLU A 71 -23.58 -5.19 3.27
CA GLU A 71 -22.98 -5.98 4.35
C GLU A 71 -21.45 -5.93 4.29
N GLY A 72 -20.88 -6.05 3.09
CA GLY A 72 -19.44 -5.95 2.86
C GLY A 72 -18.88 -4.60 3.31
N ALA A 73 -19.51 -3.49 2.92
CA ALA A 73 -19.10 -2.16 3.35
C ALA A 73 -19.31 -1.94 4.86
N GLY A 74 -20.43 -2.38 5.42
CA GLY A 74 -20.68 -2.26 6.85
C GLY A 74 -19.66 -3.04 7.70
N SER A 75 -19.36 -4.27 7.29
CA SER A 75 -18.34 -5.11 7.92
C SER A 75 -16.94 -4.52 7.74
N TYR A 76 -16.60 -3.98 6.58
CA TYR A 76 -15.26 -3.44 6.31
C TYR A 76 -14.99 -2.15 7.09
N TYR A 77 -15.89 -1.18 7.03
CA TYR A 77 -15.67 0.13 7.65
C TYR A 77 -16.05 0.18 9.13
N GLY A 78 -16.58 -0.91 9.69
CA GLY A 78 -17.11 -0.94 11.06
C GLY A 78 -18.34 -0.03 11.24
N VAL A 79 -19.18 0.08 10.20
CA VAL A 79 -20.36 0.94 10.17
C VAL A 79 -21.61 0.06 10.12
N SER A 80 -22.64 0.38 10.91
CA SER A 80 -23.88 -0.41 10.88
C SER A 80 -24.57 -0.32 9.51
N VAL A 81 -24.99 -1.48 8.98
CA VAL A 81 -25.74 -1.57 7.72
C VAL A 81 -27.09 -0.83 7.80
N ARG A 82 -27.65 -0.66 9.01
CA ARG A 82 -28.89 0.09 9.25
C ARG A 82 -28.73 1.58 8.91
N LEU A 83 -27.55 2.15 9.17
CA LEU A 83 -27.27 3.55 8.79
C LEU A 83 -27.25 3.69 7.27
N VAL A 84 -26.56 2.77 6.58
CA VAL A 84 -26.47 2.75 5.12
C VAL A 84 -27.86 2.57 4.49
N LEU A 85 -28.66 1.63 4.98
CA LEU A 85 -30.04 1.39 4.51
C LEU A 85 -30.96 2.60 4.76
N ALA A 86 -30.86 3.25 5.92
CA ALA A 86 -31.63 4.46 6.21
C ALA A 86 -31.22 5.63 5.31
N LEU A 87 -29.93 5.76 4.98
CA LEU A 87 -29.43 6.76 4.04
C LEU A 87 -29.88 6.50 2.60
N LEU A 88 -29.88 5.24 2.17
CA LEU A 88 -30.39 4.83 0.85
C LEU A 88 -31.87 5.21 0.67
N GLU A 89 -32.66 5.04 1.73
CA GLU A 89 -34.03 5.52 1.77
C GLU A 89 -34.11 7.05 1.78
N ALA A 90 -33.35 7.72 2.65
CA ALA A 90 -33.44 9.17 2.85
C ALA A 90 -33.02 9.97 1.61
N CYS A 91 -32.04 9.47 0.86
CA CYS A 91 -31.49 10.14 -0.31
C CYS A 91 -32.24 9.79 -1.59
N SER A 92 -32.64 8.52 -1.76
CA SER A 92 -33.09 8.00 -3.06
C SER A 92 -34.33 7.12 -3.00
N GLY A 93 -34.89 6.85 -1.81
CA GLY A 93 -36.08 6.03 -1.64
C GLY A 93 -35.92 4.59 -2.12
N LEU A 94 -34.69 4.06 -2.16
CA LEU A 94 -34.41 2.75 -2.77
C LEU A 94 -34.96 1.56 -1.97
N VAL A 95 -35.34 1.78 -0.71
CA VAL A 95 -35.97 0.76 0.12
C VAL A 95 -37.47 0.70 -0.15
N SER A 96 -38.15 1.85 -0.21
CA SER A 96 -39.62 1.90 -0.31
C SER A 96 -40.20 2.10 -1.71
N SER A 97 -39.44 2.68 -2.65
CA SER A 97 -39.95 3.00 -3.98
C SER A 97 -39.82 1.81 -4.94
N PRO A 98 -40.92 1.25 -5.48
CA PRO A 98 -40.85 0.13 -6.42
C PRO A 98 -40.30 0.51 -7.79
N ALA A 99 -40.22 1.81 -8.12
CA ALA A 99 -39.73 2.32 -9.39
C ALA A 99 -38.94 3.62 -9.20
N PRO A 100 -37.74 3.58 -8.58
CA PRO A 100 -36.89 4.75 -8.45
C PRO A 100 -36.29 5.14 -9.80
N SER A 101 -35.74 6.35 -9.90
CA SER A 101 -35.09 6.79 -11.14
C SER A 101 -33.82 5.98 -11.40
N ALA A 102 -33.42 5.85 -12.67
CA ALA A 102 -32.14 5.22 -13.03
C ALA A 102 -30.92 5.98 -12.48
N ALA A 103 -31.07 7.26 -12.15
CA ALA A 103 -30.05 8.05 -11.47
C ALA A 103 -29.94 7.66 -9.99
N ALA A 104 -31.07 7.40 -9.31
CA ALA A 104 -31.12 6.97 -7.93
C ALA A 104 -30.43 5.62 -7.70
N LEU A 105 -30.47 4.70 -8.66
CA LEU A 105 -29.73 3.44 -8.58
C LEU A 105 -28.23 3.59 -8.87
N ARG A 106 -27.84 4.51 -9.76
CA ARG A 106 -26.42 4.73 -10.12
C ARG A 106 -25.65 5.57 -9.11
N GLN A 107 -26.34 6.51 -8.45
CA GLN A 107 -25.76 7.43 -7.46
C GLN A 107 -26.73 7.63 -6.28
N PRO A 108 -26.93 6.59 -5.45
CA PRO A 108 -27.94 6.59 -4.39
C PRO A 108 -27.82 7.71 -3.37
N PHE A 109 -26.64 8.25 -3.13
CA PHE A 109 -26.43 9.32 -2.15
C PHE A 109 -26.26 10.71 -2.79
N GLY A 110 -26.39 10.80 -4.11
CA GLY A 110 -26.25 12.02 -4.90
C GLY A 110 -24.93 12.10 -5.67
N SER A 111 -24.79 13.16 -6.48
CA SER A 111 -23.65 13.37 -7.39
C SER A 111 -22.35 13.80 -6.72
N GLY A 112 -22.32 13.91 -5.39
CA GLY A 112 -21.12 14.21 -4.62
C GLY A 112 -20.18 13.00 -4.47
N GLY A 113 -20.69 11.79 -4.66
CA GLY A 113 -19.91 10.54 -4.65
C GLY A 113 -19.59 10.00 -6.04
N PRO A 114 -18.86 8.88 -6.14
CA PRO A 114 -18.49 8.25 -7.40
C PRO A 114 -19.72 7.77 -8.20
N GLU A 115 -19.52 7.37 -9.45
CA GLU A 115 -20.55 6.73 -10.28
C GLU A 115 -20.53 5.21 -10.08
N GLY A 116 -21.71 4.59 -9.93
CA GLY A 116 -21.89 3.15 -9.70
C GLY A 116 -22.43 2.86 -8.30
N PHE A 117 -23.32 1.87 -8.18
CA PHE A 117 -23.95 1.55 -6.90
C PHE A 117 -22.91 1.00 -5.92
N ALA A 118 -22.08 0.06 -6.38
CA ALA A 118 -21.04 -0.54 -5.56
C ALA A 118 -20.04 0.51 -5.05
N ALA A 119 -19.57 1.39 -5.95
CA ALA A 119 -18.65 2.47 -5.60
C ALA A 119 -19.27 3.49 -4.62
N GLN A 120 -20.57 3.76 -4.72
CA GLN A 120 -21.28 4.64 -3.79
C GLN A 120 -21.48 4.01 -2.41
N ILE A 121 -21.74 2.70 -2.32
CA ILE A 121 -21.85 2.00 -1.03
C ILE A 121 -20.48 1.98 -0.32
N ASP A 122 -19.41 1.68 -1.04
CA ASP A 122 -18.04 1.69 -0.52
C ASP A 122 -17.65 3.10 -0.03
N TRP A 123 -17.84 4.12 -0.87
CA TRP A 123 -17.60 5.52 -0.51
C TRP A 123 -18.41 5.97 0.72
N ALA A 124 -19.69 5.62 0.79
CA ALA A 124 -20.52 5.98 1.95
C ALA A 124 -20.03 5.31 3.23
N GLY A 125 -19.58 4.06 3.18
CA GLY A 125 -18.96 3.38 4.30
C GLY A 125 -17.71 4.12 4.80
N ALA A 126 -16.81 4.51 3.90
CA ALA A 126 -15.61 5.28 4.21
C ALA A 126 -15.94 6.65 4.84
N GLU A 127 -16.88 7.41 4.26
CA GLU A 127 -17.28 8.72 4.76
C GLU A 127 -17.96 8.66 6.13
N LEU A 128 -18.82 7.66 6.35
CA LEU A 128 -19.46 7.43 7.65
C LEU A 128 -18.43 7.07 8.71
N ARG A 129 -17.45 6.22 8.37
CA ARG A 129 -16.35 5.89 9.28
C ARG A 129 -15.49 7.10 9.59
N ALA A 130 -15.11 7.90 8.59
CA ALA A 130 -14.43 9.17 8.81
C ALA A 130 -15.27 10.14 9.68
N GLY A 131 -16.60 10.02 9.61
CA GLY A 131 -17.58 10.69 10.44
C GLY A 131 -17.52 10.38 11.94
N TYR A 132 -16.90 9.27 12.33
CA TYR A 132 -16.74 8.87 13.73
C TYR A 132 -15.67 9.66 14.48
N GLY A 133 -14.83 10.41 13.76
CA GLY A 133 -13.83 11.32 14.33
C GLY A 133 -12.40 10.80 14.20
N PRO A 134 -11.48 11.30 15.05
CA PRO A 134 -11.73 12.11 16.24
C PRO A 134 -12.02 13.58 15.93
N TYR A 135 -12.49 14.31 16.94
CA TYR A 135 -12.75 15.75 16.88
C TYR A 135 -12.16 16.44 18.10
N ASP A 136 -11.08 17.21 17.93
CA ASP A 136 -10.55 18.07 19.00
C ASP A 136 -11.45 19.29 19.25
N VAL A 137 -12.15 19.72 18.19
CA VAL A 137 -13.16 20.77 18.22
C VAL A 137 -14.39 20.31 17.45
N PRO A 138 -15.60 20.77 17.82
CA PRO A 138 -16.81 20.30 17.15
C PRO A 138 -16.79 20.63 15.64
N PRO A 139 -17.16 19.69 14.76
CA PRO A 139 -17.01 19.85 13.32
C PRO A 139 -18.01 20.85 12.75
N THR A 140 -17.54 21.67 11.80
CA THR A 140 -18.38 22.64 11.07
C THR A 140 -18.76 22.11 9.69
N LEU A 141 -20.06 21.90 9.47
CA LEU A 141 -20.65 21.61 8.17
C LEU A 141 -20.63 22.86 7.30
N ARG A 142 -20.33 22.69 6.00
CA ARG A 142 -20.33 23.74 5.00
C ARG A 142 -21.27 23.34 3.86
N PHE A 143 -22.17 24.24 3.49
CA PHE A 143 -23.22 23.97 2.49
C PHE A 143 -22.96 24.70 1.17
N THR A 144 -23.60 24.25 0.09
CA THR A 144 -23.39 24.81 -1.26
C THR A 144 -23.93 26.24 -1.43
N ASP A 145 -24.82 26.67 -0.54
CA ASP A 145 -25.35 28.04 -0.47
C ASP A 145 -24.44 29.00 0.33
N GLY A 146 -23.27 28.54 0.78
CA GLY A 146 -22.28 29.32 1.54
C GLY A 146 -22.56 29.41 3.03
N THR A 147 -23.65 28.83 3.53
CA THR A 147 -23.95 28.77 4.96
C THR A 147 -23.13 27.69 5.67
N THR A 148 -23.08 27.76 7.01
CA THR A 148 -22.34 26.80 7.85
C THR A 148 -23.12 26.43 9.10
N LEU A 149 -22.86 25.24 9.64
CA LEU A 149 -23.43 24.76 10.91
C LEU A 149 -22.39 23.97 11.69
N THR A 150 -22.06 24.41 12.91
CA THR A 150 -21.20 23.66 13.82
C THR A 150 -22.03 22.65 14.61
N LEU A 151 -21.66 21.37 14.52
CA LEU A 151 -22.32 20.29 15.25
C LEU A 151 -21.90 20.28 16.72
N THR A 152 -22.73 19.72 17.59
CA THR A 152 -22.33 19.38 18.97
C THR A 152 -21.72 17.98 19.00
N LEU A 153 -20.79 17.74 19.92
CA LEU A 153 -20.31 16.38 20.24
C LEU A 153 -21.13 15.72 21.36
N ASP A 154 -22.12 16.41 21.94
CA ASP A 154 -23.09 15.87 22.90
C ASP A 154 -24.20 15.08 22.20
N GLN A 155 -23.79 14.09 21.39
CA GLN A 155 -24.65 13.17 20.66
C GLN A 155 -23.83 11.92 20.30
N ALA A 156 -24.52 10.85 19.88
CA ALA A 156 -23.84 9.65 19.39
C ALA A 156 -22.98 9.97 18.15
N MET A 157 -21.82 9.31 18.04
CA MET A 157 -20.86 9.49 16.95
C MET A 157 -21.48 9.19 15.57
N GLU A 158 -22.40 8.24 15.49
CA GLU A 158 -23.17 7.91 14.29
C GLU A 158 -24.06 9.07 13.86
N GLY A 159 -24.60 9.83 14.81
CA GLY A 159 -25.37 11.04 14.54
C GLY A 159 -24.51 12.15 13.95
N VAL A 160 -23.27 12.30 14.42
CA VAL A 160 -22.29 13.25 13.83
C VAL A 160 -21.93 12.82 12.40
N ALA A 161 -21.62 11.53 12.21
CA ALA A 161 -21.25 10.96 10.91
C ALA A 161 -22.35 11.15 9.86
N VAL A 162 -23.59 10.81 10.19
CA VAL A 162 -24.73 10.97 9.28
C VAL A 162 -24.95 12.44 8.90
N GLN A 163 -24.87 13.37 9.87
CA GLN A 163 -25.04 14.79 9.59
C GLN A 163 -23.92 15.35 8.69
N ARG A 164 -22.67 14.89 8.87
CA ARG A 164 -21.54 15.22 7.99
C ARG A 164 -21.74 14.67 6.59
N PHE A 165 -22.08 13.38 6.47
CA PHE A 165 -22.30 12.73 5.19
C PHE A 165 -23.41 13.41 4.38
N LEU A 166 -24.55 13.70 5.01
CA LEU A 166 -25.67 14.36 4.33
C LEU A 166 -25.36 15.80 3.91
N ALA A 167 -24.40 16.49 4.54
CA ALA A 167 -24.06 17.87 4.16
C ALA A 167 -23.39 17.96 2.80
N GLN A 168 -22.77 16.88 2.33
CA GLN A 168 -21.98 16.87 1.10
C GLN A 168 -22.85 17.16 -0.12
N GLY A 169 -22.46 18.19 -0.88
CA GLY A 169 -23.13 18.58 -2.12
C GLY A 169 -24.55 19.15 -1.95
N ARG A 170 -24.95 19.57 -0.74
CA ARG A 170 -26.30 20.09 -0.46
C ARG A 170 -26.28 21.52 0.08
N SER A 171 -27.34 22.27 -0.20
CA SER A 171 -27.67 23.50 0.53
C SER A 171 -28.15 23.17 1.94
N GLN A 172 -28.20 24.15 2.84
CA GLN A 172 -28.64 23.90 4.22
C GLN A 172 -30.10 23.44 4.28
N THR A 173 -30.94 23.95 3.37
CA THR A 173 -32.35 23.56 3.27
C THR A 173 -32.51 22.11 2.81
N GLU A 174 -31.76 21.70 1.78
CA GLU A 174 -31.77 20.32 1.28
C GLU A 174 -31.20 19.34 2.30
N TRP A 175 -30.12 19.72 3.00
CA TRP A 175 -29.54 18.95 4.10
C TRP A 175 -30.57 18.69 5.20
N ARG A 176 -31.28 19.74 5.66
CA ARG A 176 -32.29 19.60 6.72
C ARG A 176 -33.40 18.64 6.31
N ALA A 177 -33.90 18.76 5.08
CA ALA A 177 -34.92 17.86 4.55
C ALA A 177 -34.40 16.41 4.43
N ALA A 178 -33.14 16.21 4.04
CA ALA A 178 -32.53 14.89 3.96
C ALA A 178 -32.34 14.27 5.36
N TYR A 179 -31.90 15.05 6.35
CA TYR A 179 -31.74 14.60 7.72
C TYR A 179 -33.08 14.23 8.37
N GLU A 180 -34.14 15.00 8.11
CA GLU A 180 -35.50 14.68 8.55
C GLU A 180 -36.00 13.36 7.92
N ARG A 181 -35.73 13.12 6.63
CA ARG A 181 -36.05 11.84 5.97
C ARG A 181 -35.24 10.68 6.55
N PHE A 182 -33.97 10.90 6.86
CA PHE A 182 -33.14 9.90 7.54
C PHE A 182 -33.73 9.52 8.91
N ALA A 183 -34.08 10.51 9.75
CA ALA A 183 -34.67 10.25 11.05
C ALA A 183 -36.01 9.47 10.93
N GLN A 184 -36.84 9.79 9.94
CA GLN A 184 -38.07 9.05 9.64
C GLN A 184 -37.79 7.62 9.19
N ALA A 185 -36.83 7.41 8.28
CA ALA A 185 -36.46 6.09 7.80
C ALA A 185 -35.87 5.23 8.92
N PHE A 186 -34.95 5.79 9.71
CA PHE A 186 -34.30 5.10 10.82
C PHE A 186 -35.29 4.71 11.93
N GLY A 187 -36.23 5.60 12.25
CA GLY A 187 -37.33 5.31 13.15
C GLY A 187 -38.28 4.24 12.60
N ARG A 188 -38.67 4.33 11.32
CA ARG A 188 -39.63 3.40 10.70
C ARG A 188 -39.08 1.98 10.58
N TYR A 189 -37.86 1.84 10.06
CA TYR A 189 -37.30 0.55 9.70
C TYR A 189 -36.51 -0.11 10.82
N PHE A 190 -35.95 0.70 11.74
CA PHE A 190 -35.02 0.21 12.75
C PHE A 190 -35.40 0.66 14.17
N ASN A 191 -36.57 1.29 14.36
CA ASN A 191 -37.05 1.77 15.67
C ASN A 191 -36.05 2.68 16.39
N ASN A 192 -35.24 3.44 15.63
CA ASN A 192 -34.11 4.22 16.14
C ASN A 192 -33.06 3.38 16.90
N GLN A 193 -32.93 2.10 16.56
CA GLN A 193 -31.98 1.18 17.19
C GLN A 193 -30.87 0.80 16.23
N LEU A 194 -29.64 1.11 16.65
CA LEU A 194 -28.45 0.39 16.19
C LEU A 194 -28.43 -1.00 16.82
N PRO A 195 -27.61 -1.94 16.31
CA PRO A 195 -27.29 -3.15 17.05
C PRO A 195 -26.89 -2.76 18.48
N ALA A 196 -27.24 -3.60 19.45
CA ALA A 196 -26.73 -3.40 20.80
C ALA A 196 -25.21 -3.30 20.70
N ALA A 197 -24.65 -2.17 21.16
CA ALA A 197 -23.20 -2.05 21.29
C ALA A 197 -22.75 -3.29 22.07
N ARG A 198 -21.86 -4.08 21.46
CA ARG A 198 -21.26 -5.21 22.13
C ARG A 198 -20.71 -4.65 23.45
N ALA A 199 -21.06 -5.26 24.58
CA ALA A 199 -20.47 -4.85 25.84
C ALA A 199 -18.96 -4.86 25.63
N ALA A 200 -18.27 -3.77 26.02
CA ALA A 200 -16.84 -3.71 25.88
C ALA A 200 -16.25 -4.84 26.72
N GLU A 201 -15.88 -5.92 26.04
CA GLU A 201 -15.15 -7.01 26.65
C GLU A 201 -13.75 -6.47 27.00
N PRO A 202 -13.12 -6.95 28.08
CA PRO A 202 -11.75 -6.57 28.37
C PRO A 202 -10.86 -7.04 27.23
N VAL A 203 -10.10 -6.11 26.68
CA VAL A 203 -9.04 -6.39 25.72
C VAL A 203 -8.09 -7.45 26.33
N ALA A 204 -7.82 -8.52 25.59
CA ALA A 204 -6.95 -9.60 26.04
C ALA A 204 -5.54 -9.06 26.34
N ALA A 205 -5.11 -9.16 27.60
CA ALA A 205 -3.79 -8.71 28.04
C ALA A 205 -2.70 -9.78 27.86
N SER A 206 -3.11 -11.02 27.56
CA SER A 206 -2.22 -12.14 27.24
C SER A 206 -2.42 -12.52 25.78
N GLY A 207 -1.35 -12.49 24.99
CA GLY A 207 -1.43 -12.83 23.58
C GLY A 207 -1.97 -14.23 23.32
N PHE A 208 -2.94 -14.34 22.44
CA PHE A 208 -3.63 -15.58 22.06
C PHE A 208 -3.43 -15.94 20.58
N LEU A 209 -2.88 -15.02 19.80
CA LEU A 209 -2.63 -15.21 18.38
C LEU A 209 -1.33 -15.99 18.15
N GLN A 210 -1.40 -17.00 17.31
CA GLN A 210 -0.27 -17.68 16.72
C GLN A 210 0.03 -17.10 15.32
N ARG A 211 1.22 -17.35 14.80
CA ARG A 211 1.59 -16.96 13.43
C ARG A 211 0.59 -17.54 12.39
N PRO A 212 0.08 -16.74 11.43
CA PRO A 212 -0.91 -17.20 10.46
C PRO A 212 -0.31 -17.93 9.24
N TRP A 213 0.94 -18.37 9.33
CA TRP A 213 1.66 -19.16 8.33
C TRP A 213 2.48 -20.27 8.98
N GLN A 214 3.05 -21.16 8.16
CA GLN A 214 3.86 -22.28 8.66
C GLN A 214 5.20 -21.81 9.26
N ALA A 215 5.68 -22.53 10.27
CA ALA A 215 7.00 -22.25 10.85
C ALA A 215 8.10 -22.34 9.79
N GLY A 216 9.07 -21.43 9.83
CA GLY A 216 10.18 -21.41 8.86
C GLY A 216 9.83 -20.83 7.48
N THR A 217 8.57 -20.43 7.25
CA THR A 217 8.22 -19.65 6.06
C THR A 217 8.90 -18.28 6.13
N LYS A 218 9.63 -17.91 5.08
CA LYS A 218 10.20 -16.57 4.95
C LYS A 218 9.08 -15.57 4.68
N VAL A 219 9.07 -14.47 5.44
CA VAL A 219 8.04 -13.42 5.35
C VAL A 219 8.70 -12.05 5.30
N LYS A 220 8.11 -11.12 4.53
CA LYS A 220 8.39 -9.69 4.58
C LYS A 220 7.11 -8.95 4.98
N HIS A 221 7.19 -8.06 5.95
CA HIS A 221 6.10 -7.15 6.32
C HIS A 221 6.08 -5.99 5.33
N LEU A 222 5.08 -5.94 4.45
CA LEU A 222 4.99 -4.94 3.38
C LEU A 222 4.33 -3.64 3.85
N ALA A 223 3.24 -3.75 4.60
CA ALA A 223 2.49 -2.61 5.13
C ALA A 223 2.12 -2.88 6.59
N TYR A 224 2.29 -1.86 7.43
CA TYR A 224 2.05 -1.94 8.86
C TYR A 224 0.78 -1.17 9.19
N PHE A 225 -0.18 -1.80 9.85
CA PHE A 225 -1.25 -1.09 10.51
C PHE A 225 -0.77 -0.55 11.86
N ASP A 226 -1.11 0.70 12.15
CA ASP A 226 -0.94 1.34 13.45
C ASP A 226 -2.18 2.19 13.68
N HIS A 227 -2.94 1.85 14.73
CA HIS A 227 -4.25 2.39 15.19
C HIS A 227 -5.16 3.15 14.20
N MET A 228 -6.47 2.88 14.31
CA MET A 228 -7.47 3.69 13.61
C MET A 228 -7.42 5.14 14.07
N PHE A 229 -6.99 6.01 13.16
CA PHE A 229 -7.17 7.47 13.09
C PHE A 229 -7.42 8.23 14.42
N PRO A 230 -6.64 9.28 14.75
CA PRO A 230 -5.81 10.03 13.83
C PRO A 230 -4.46 9.35 13.74
N THR A 231 -4.06 9.05 12.51
CA THR A 231 -2.65 8.91 12.13
C THR A 231 -1.86 9.91 12.96
N VAL A 232 -0.70 9.52 13.49
CA VAL A 232 0.23 10.44 14.15
C VAL A 232 0.58 11.57 13.17
N ASP A 233 -0.28 12.58 13.08
CA ASP A 233 -0.08 13.79 12.31
C ASP A 233 0.89 14.61 13.14
N THR A 234 2.16 14.43 12.83
CA THR A 234 3.25 15.23 13.39
C THR A 234 3.16 16.70 12.96
N LYS A 235 2.14 17.08 12.17
CA LYS A 235 1.96 18.39 11.52
C LYS A 235 3.11 18.74 10.58
N SER A 236 3.70 17.72 9.94
CA SER A 236 4.70 17.88 8.89
C SER A 236 4.13 17.38 7.56
N GLY A 237 4.57 17.97 6.45
CA GLY A 237 4.01 17.74 5.11
C GLY A 237 4.27 16.37 4.47
N ASP A 238 4.74 15.38 5.26
CA ASP A 238 5.30 14.11 4.77
C ASP A 238 4.53 12.87 5.30
N ASN A 239 3.19 12.91 5.34
CA ASN A 239 2.34 11.81 5.85
C ASN A 239 2.27 10.56 4.94
N GLY A 240 3.40 10.10 4.40
CA GLY A 240 3.52 8.85 3.64
C GLY A 240 4.23 7.71 4.38
N TYR A 241 4.67 7.94 5.63
CA TYR A 241 5.46 7.01 6.41
C TYR A 241 5.03 6.99 7.87
N VAL A 242 4.88 5.80 8.46
CA VAL A 242 4.65 5.62 9.90
C VAL A 242 5.91 5.14 10.59
N VAL A 243 5.92 5.24 11.92
CA VAL A 243 6.89 4.56 12.78
C VAL A 243 6.18 3.33 13.31
N ASN A 244 6.59 2.13 12.92
CA ASN A 244 5.93 0.92 13.40
C ASN A 244 6.15 0.70 14.91
N TYR A 245 5.46 -0.27 15.52
CA TYR A 245 5.60 -0.62 16.95
C TYR A 245 7.02 -1.08 17.36
N MET A 246 7.89 -1.38 16.38
CA MET A 246 9.31 -1.60 16.61
C MET A 246 10.11 -0.29 16.58
N GLY A 247 9.46 0.86 16.51
CA GLY A 247 10.08 2.17 16.35
C GLY A 247 10.73 2.41 14.98
N ARG A 248 10.53 1.58 13.95
CA ARG A 248 11.16 1.74 12.62
C ARG A 248 10.35 2.77 11.81
N GLY A 249 10.97 3.87 11.39
CA GLY A 249 10.39 4.86 10.47
C GLY A 249 10.60 4.50 9.00
N GLY A 250 9.97 5.23 8.08
CA GLY A 250 10.13 5.00 6.63
C GLY A 250 9.39 3.76 6.11
N VAL A 251 8.52 3.16 6.93
CA VAL A 251 7.62 2.09 6.49
C VAL A 251 6.37 2.69 5.85
N GLN A 252 5.97 2.17 4.70
CA GLN A 252 4.73 2.61 4.05
C GLN A 252 3.54 2.13 4.87
N TYR A 253 2.77 3.10 5.36
CA TYR A 253 1.36 2.90 5.65
C TYR A 253 0.60 3.41 4.44
N ASP A 254 -0.16 2.54 3.79
CA ASP A 254 -0.98 2.92 2.62
C ASP A 254 -2.40 3.32 3.02
N GLY A 255 -2.69 3.41 4.33
CA GLY A 255 -3.97 3.86 4.86
C GLY A 255 -5.03 2.77 4.99
N HIS A 256 -4.68 1.48 4.84
CA HIS A 256 -5.64 0.38 4.97
C HIS A 256 -5.70 -0.26 6.36
N ASP A 257 -6.80 -0.94 6.63
CA ASP A 257 -7.16 -1.51 7.92
C ASP A 257 -6.51 -2.90 8.12
N GLY A 258 -5.19 -3.00 8.28
CA GLY A 258 -4.53 -4.30 8.52
C GLY A 258 -3.05 -4.37 8.16
N HIS A 259 -2.42 -5.52 8.43
CA HIS A 259 -1.03 -5.79 8.12
C HIS A 259 -0.89 -6.61 6.85
N ASP A 260 0.03 -6.23 5.96
CA ASP A 260 0.33 -6.98 4.75
C ASP A 260 1.62 -7.78 4.87
N PHE A 261 1.54 -9.08 4.64
CA PHE A 261 2.66 -10.02 4.69
C PHE A 261 2.92 -10.65 3.32
N TYR A 262 4.15 -10.47 2.82
CA TYR A 262 4.63 -11.06 1.58
C TYR A 262 5.50 -12.29 1.82
N PHE A 263 5.31 -13.31 0.99
CA PHE A 263 6.00 -14.59 1.08
C PHE A 263 6.97 -14.74 -0.11
N PRO A 264 8.24 -14.29 -0.01
CA PRO A 264 9.17 -14.25 -1.15
C PRO A 264 9.43 -15.62 -1.78
N ASP A 265 9.44 -16.69 -0.99
CA ASP A 265 9.73 -18.04 -1.49
C ASP A 265 8.54 -18.62 -2.29
N GLN A 266 7.32 -18.22 -1.94
CA GLN A 266 6.09 -18.63 -2.62
C GLN A 266 5.00 -17.54 -2.51
N PRO A 267 5.07 -16.49 -3.34
CA PRO A 267 4.16 -15.33 -3.23
C PRO A 267 2.68 -15.71 -3.30
N ILE A 268 2.35 -16.61 -4.22
CA ILE A 268 1.01 -17.21 -4.38
C ILE A 268 1.12 -18.68 -4.01
N GLY A 269 0.22 -19.15 -3.15
CA GLY A 269 0.12 -20.56 -2.77
C GLY A 269 0.78 -20.91 -1.43
N THR A 270 1.43 -19.98 -0.73
CA THR A 270 1.91 -20.23 0.64
C THR A 270 0.73 -20.59 1.53
N LEU A 271 0.82 -21.68 2.30
CA LEU A 271 -0.28 -22.10 3.17
C LEU A 271 -0.52 -21.09 4.28
N ILE A 272 -1.76 -20.59 4.36
CA ILE A 272 -2.23 -19.71 5.42
C ILE A 272 -3.04 -20.54 6.41
N VAL A 273 -2.75 -20.35 7.70
CA VAL A 273 -3.37 -21.06 8.81
C VAL A 273 -4.09 -20.10 9.74
N ALA A 274 -5.08 -20.61 10.47
CA ALA A 274 -5.77 -19.83 11.49
C ALA A 274 -4.79 -19.42 12.62
N ALA A 275 -4.73 -18.14 12.95
CA ALA A 275 -3.93 -17.61 14.04
C ALA A 275 -4.47 -18.04 15.42
N ALA A 276 -5.77 -18.29 15.54
CA ALA A 276 -6.39 -18.69 16.79
C ALA A 276 -7.62 -19.58 16.58
N ASP A 277 -8.05 -20.24 17.65
CA ASP A 277 -9.26 -21.06 17.68
C ASP A 277 -10.52 -20.20 17.44
N GLY A 278 -11.44 -20.69 16.63
CA GLY A 278 -12.68 -19.95 16.38
C GLY A 278 -13.61 -20.60 15.37
N VAL A 279 -14.54 -19.79 14.85
CA VAL A 279 -15.46 -20.16 13.78
C VAL A 279 -15.12 -19.33 12.55
N ALA A 280 -14.65 -20.01 11.50
CA ALA A 280 -14.18 -19.42 10.25
C ALA A 280 -15.28 -19.34 9.19
N TYR A 281 -15.34 -18.23 8.49
CA TYR A 281 -16.32 -17.92 7.45
C TYR A 281 -15.56 -17.51 6.18
N ALA A 282 -15.78 -18.24 5.07
CA ALA A 282 -15.18 -17.89 3.78
C ALA A 282 -16.05 -16.87 3.04
N ARG A 283 -15.40 -15.88 2.45
CA ARG A 283 -16.01 -14.71 1.82
C ARG A 283 -15.29 -14.37 0.50
N THR A 284 -16.02 -13.93 -0.53
CA THR A 284 -15.43 -13.58 -1.84
C THR A 284 -15.55 -12.11 -2.22
N HIS A 285 -16.29 -11.31 -1.46
CA HIS A 285 -16.65 -9.92 -1.82
C HIS A 285 -15.47 -8.93 -1.94
N ARG A 286 -14.29 -9.22 -1.37
CA ARG A 286 -13.05 -8.41 -1.54
C ARG A 286 -11.88 -9.24 -2.08
N GLY A 287 -12.19 -10.26 -2.88
CA GLY A 287 -11.28 -11.38 -3.12
C GLY A 287 -11.56 -12.51 -2.15
N PHE A 288 -10.83 -13.60 -2.28
CA PHE A 288 -11.01 -14.74 -1.39
C PHE A 288 -10.44 -14.39 -0.02
N GLY A 289 -11.27 -14.47 1.00
CA GLY A 289 -10.84 -14.28 2.36
C GLY A 289 -11.61 -15.06 3.38
N VAL A 290 -11.01 -15.16 4.55
CA VAL A 290 -11.57 -15.88 5.68
C VAL A 290 -11.68 -14.89 6.83
N VAL A 291 -12.84 -14.86 7.50
CA VAL A 291 -13.03 -14.15 8.77
C VAL A 291 -13.21 -15.22 9.84
N ILE A 292 -12.42 -15.17 10.90
CA ILE A 292 -12.52 -16.10 12.02
C ILE A 292 -13.01 -15.34 13.24
N VAL A 293 -14.17 -15.75 13.77
CA VAL A 293 -14.72 -15.21 15.01
C VAL A 293 -14.16 -16.00 16.19
N HIS A 294 -13.56 -15.29 17.14
CA HIS A 294 -12.91 -15.82 18.33
C HIS A 294 -13.71 -15.51 19.60
N PRO A 295 -13.43 -16.22 20.72
CA PRO A 295 -13.91 -15.81 22.04
C PRO A 295 -13.48 -14.38 22.41
N GLY A 296 -14.20 -13.77 23.35
CA GLY A 296 -13.86 -12.43 23.85
C GLY A 296 -14.14 -11.29 22.89
N GLY A 297 -14.91 -11.51 21.81
CA GLY A 297 -15.29 -10.45 20.88
C GLY A 297 -14.27 -10.15 19.78
N TYR A 298 -13.21 -10.96 19.69
CA TYR A 298 -12.17 -10.83 18.68
C TYR A 298 -12.53 -11.49 17.35
N GLU A 299 -12.02 -10.93 16.26
CA GLU A 299 -12.10 -11.48 14.91
C GLU A 299 -10.72 -11.33 14.25
N THR A 300 -10.29 -12.36 13.51
CA THR A 300 -9.13 -12.24 12.59
C THR A 300 -9.61 -12.34 11.15
N VAL A 301 -9.03 -11.51 10.30
CA VAL A 301 -9.43 -11.40 8.90
C VAL A 301 -8.23 -11.69 8.01
N TYR A 302 -8.43 -12.51 6.97
CA TYR A 302 -7.39 -12.97 6.05
C TYR A 302 -7.87 -12.71 4.64
N TRP A 303 -7.38 -11.67 3.97
CA TRP A 303 -7.77 -11.32 2.61
C TRP A 303 -6.74 -11.73 1.57
N HIS A 304 -7.15 -11.61 0.30
CA HIS A 304 -6.34 -11.83 -0.90
C HIS A 304 -5.84 -13.26 -1.09
N LEU A 305 -6.49 -14.25 -0.49
CA LEU A 305 -6.14 -15.66 -0.65
C LEU A 305 -6.24 -16.09 -2.12
N ASP A 306 -5.39 -17.01 -2.57
CA ASP A 306 -5.49 -17.64 -3.90
C ASP A 306 -6.60 -18.69 -3.92
N LYS A 307 -6.66 -19.50 -2.86
CA LYS A 307 -7.60 -20.62 -2.73
C LYS A 307 -8.07 -20.76 -1.30
N PHE A 308 -9.33 -21.14 -1.15
CA PHE A 308 -9.86 -21.63 0.11
C PHE A 308 -9.39 -23.05 0.39
N SER A 309 -9.20 -23.35 1.67
CA SER A 309 -9.10 -24.72 2.16
C SER A 309 -10.35 -25.52 1.78
N ARG A 310 -10.18 -26.83 1.50
CA ARG A 310 -11.29 -27.74 1.18
C ARG A 310 -12.38 -27.78 2.26
N ARG A 311 -12.05 -27.35 3.48
CA ARG A 311 -12.98 -27.24 4.61
C ARG A 311 -14.16 -26.30 4.34
N PHE A 312 -14.00 -25.36 3.42
CA PHE A 312 -15.04 -24.42 3.00
C PHE A 312 -15.87 -24.88 1.79
N MET A 313 -15.64 -26.09 1.26
CA MET A 313 -16.43 -26.62 0.14
C MET A 313 -17.93 -26.61 0.44
N GLY A 314 -18.70 -25.93 -0.41
CA GLY A 314 -20.15 -25.75 -0.24
C GLY A 314 -20.55 -24.79 0.89
N ARG A 315 -19.61 -24.01 1.44
CA ARG A 315 -19.83 -23.05 2.54
C ARG A 315 -19.32 -21.63 2.25
N VAL A 316 -18.63 -21.42 1.13
CA VAL A 316 -18.18 -20.10 0.66
C VAL A 316 -19.39 -19.20 0.44
N ASP A 317 -19.35 -17.98 0.98
CA ASP A 317 -20.44 -17.00 0.96
C ASP A 317 -21.77 -17.56 1.53
N THR A 318 -21.65 -18.54 2.42
CA THR A 318 -22.76 -18.99 3.25
C THR A 318 -22.44 -18.57 4.68
N ASP A 319 -23.43 -18.12 5.45
CA ASP A 319 -23.25 -17.81 6.87
C ASP A 319 -23.06 -19.06 7.75
N LYS A 320 -22.66 -20.18 7.13
CA LYS A 320 -22.34 -21.44 7.78
C LYS A 320 -20.85 -21.49 8.06
N GLY A 321 -20.49 -21.08 9.27
CA GLY A 321 -19.11 -21.11 9.76
C GLY A 321 -18.56 -22.53 9.94
N VAL A 322 -17.22 -22.63 9.97
CA VAL A 322 -16.44 -23.85 10.16
C VAL A 322 -15.58 -23.69 11.41
N ALA A 323 -15.72 -24.59 12.39
CA ALA A 323 -14.83 -24.58 13.54
C ALA A 323 -13.38 -24.89 13.10
N VAL A 324 -12.44 -24.06 13.55
CA VAL A 324 -11.00 -24.18 13.27
C VAL A 324 -10.19 -24.05 14.55
N LYS A 325 -9.02 -24.68 14.58
CA LYS A 325 -8.01 -24.53 15.62
C LYS A 325 -6.83 -23.70 15.11
N ALA A 326 -6.09 -23.07 16.02
CA ALA A 326 -4.83 -22.44 15.65
C ALA A 326 -3.92 -23.43 14.87
N GLY A 327 -3.36 -22.99 13.74
CA GLY A 327 -2.55 -23.84 12.85
C GLY A 327 -3.35 -24.63 11.79
N ASP A 328 -4.69 -24.61 11.83
CA ASP A 328 -5.50 -25.23 10.78
C ASP A 328 -5.38 -24.45 9.46
N VAL A 329 -5.13 -25.16 8.35
CA VAL A 329 -5.09 -24.55 7.01
C VAL A 329 -6.46 -24.02 6.62
N ILE A 330 -6.51 -22.70 6.35
CA ILE A 330 -7.71 -21.97 5.93
C ILE A 330 -7.65 -21.57 4.45
N GLY A 331 -6.46 -21.49 3.87
CA GLY A 331 -6.29 -21.21 2.45
C GLY A 331 -4.83 -21.08 2.07
N SER A 332 -4.57 -20.35 0.99
CA SER A 332 -3.21 -20.03 0.56
C SER A 332 -3.09 -18.57 0.16
N SER A 333 -1.91 -17.97 0.35
CA SER A 333 -1.61 -16.58 -0.04
C SER A 333 -1.90 -16.38 -1.53
N GLY A 334 -2.29 -15.16 -1.90
CA GLY A 334 -2.67 -14.89 -3.29
C GLY A 334 -2.70 -13.41 -3.63
N LYS A 335 -3.47 -13.10 -4.67
CA LYS A 335 -3.63 -11.76 -5.24
C LYS A 335 -5.09 -11.51 -5.68
N THR A 336 -6.06 -12.13 -5.01
CA THR A 336 -7.47 -11.98 -5.39
C THR A 336 -8.06 -10.68 -4.84
N GLY A 337 -9.06 -10.11 -5.52
CA GLY A 337 -9.72 -8.88 -5.08
C GLY A 337 -8.93 -7.62 -5.42
N PHE A 338 -8.91 -6.65 -4.50
CA PHE A 338 -8.42 -5.28 -4.72
C PHE A 338 -6.88 -5.14 -4.64
N VAL A 339 -6.11 -6.12 -5.11
CA VAL A 339 -4.64 -6.07 -5.05
C VAL A 339 -4.06 -5.46 -6.31
N LYS A 340 -3.62 -4.20 -6.24
CA LYS A 340 -2.91 -3.52 -7.34
C LYS A 340 -1.40 -3.83 -7.38
N GLY A 341 -0.84 -4.39 -6.30
CA GLY A 341 0.59 -4.63 -6.11
C GLY A 341 1.02 -6.11 -6.05
N THR A 342 2.03 -6.40 -5.23
CA THR A 342 2.58 -7.75 -5.00
C THR A 342 1.55 -8.66 -4.32
N PRO A 343 1.46 -9.96 -4.64
CA PRO A 343 0.66 -10.92 -3.85
C PRO A 343 1.05 -10.87 -2.37
N HIS A 344 0.07 -10.81 -1.47
CA HIS A 344 0.31 -10.76 -0.03
C HIS A 344 -0.86 -11.37 0.73
N LEU A 345 -0.63 -11.70 2.00
CA LEU A 345 -1.70 -11.90 2.96
C LEU A 345 -1.96 -10.56 3.63
N HIS A 346 -3.19 -10.07 3.50
CA HIS A 346 -3.67 -8.98 4.35
C HIS A 346 -4.33 -9.58 5.60
N PHE A 347 -3.86 -9.15 6.77
CA PHE A 347 -4.23 -9.69 8.07
C PHE A 347 -4.72 -8.59 9.00
N GLU A 348 -5.97 -8.71 9.45
CA GLU A 348 -6.59 -7.75 10.36
C GLU A 348 -6.95 -8.42 11.68
N VAL A 349 -6.95 -7.63 12.76
CA VAL A 349 -7.56 -8.02 14.02
C VAL A 349 -8.62 -6.99 14.38
N ARG A 350 -9.81 -7.47 14.74
CA ARG A 350 -10.92 -6.64 15.17
C ARG A 350 -11.37 -7.09 16.55
N HIS A 351 -11.80 -6.16 17.39
CA HIS A 351 -12.41 -6.42 18.68
C HIS A 351 -13.69 -5.60 18.78
N ASN A 352 -14.81 -6.28 19.02
CA ASN A 352 -16.14 -5.65 19.07
C ASN A 352 -16.50 -4.82 17.83
N GLY A 353 -15.99 -5.22 16.66
CA GLY A 353 -16.23 -4.54 15.38
C GLY A 353 -15.32 -3.33 15.12
N LYS A 354 -14.31 -3.10 15.97
CA LYS A 354 -13.28 -2.07 15.79
C LYS A 354 -11.94 -2.72 15.53
N GLU A 355 -11.16 -2.13 14.66
CA GLU A 355 -9.81 -2.57 14.31
C GLU A 355 -8.86 -2.32 15.48
N VAL A 356 -7.99 -3.29 15.77
CA VAL A 356 -7.03 -3.25 16.87
C VAL A 356 -5.68 -3.70 16.34
N ASP A 357 -4.61 -2.98 16.66
CA ASP A 357 -3.26 -3.39 16.27
C ASP A 357 -2.79 -4.55 17.20
N PRO A 358 -2.55 -5.76 16.66
CA PRO A 358 -2.12 -6.91 17.45
C PRO A 358 -0.69 -6.80 17.97
N TYR A 359 0.10 -5.84 17.50
CA TYR A 359 1.48 -5.60 17.93
C TYR A 359 1.60 -4.56 19.05
N GLY A 360 0.47 -3.99 19.44
CA GLY A 360 0.36 -3.12 20.60
C GLY A 360 0.94 -1.72 20.44
N TRP A 361 0.65 -0.86 21.43
CA TRP A 361 1.09 0.54 21.43
C TRP A 361 2.60 0.70 21.71
N TYR A 362 3.27 1.49 20.88
CA TYR A 362 4.67 1.90 21.07
C TYR A 362 4.78 3.42 21.27
N GLY A 363 4.80 3.85 22.54
CA GLY A 363 4.96 5.26 22.89
C GLY A 363 5.43 5.46 24.33
N SER A 364 5.96 6.66 24.62
CA SER A 364 6.45 7.02 25.96
C SER A 364 5.34 7.34 26.97
N GLY A 365 4.08 7.38 26.52
CA GLY A 365 2.88 7.55 27.33
C GLY A 365 1.92 6.38 27.18
N GLY A 366 0.80 6.42 27.92
CA GLY A 366 -0.29 5.45 27.74
C GLY A 366 -0.86 5.52 26.32
N ASP A 367 -1.43 4.40 25.87
CA ASP A 367 -2.07 4.30 24.56
C ASP A 367 -3.13 5.41 24.37
N PRO A 368 -2.99 6.28 23.36
CA PRO A 368 -3.92 7.38 23.13
C PRO A 368 -5.31 6.89 22.72
N CYS A 369 -5.48 5.65 22.23
CA CYS A 369 -6.77 5.12 21.80
C CYS A 369 -7.82 5.07 22.90
N ALA A 370 -7.41 4.91 24.16
CA ALA A 370 -8.33 4.97 25.30
C ALA A 370 -9.03 6.35 25.46
N ALA A 371 -8.50 7.40 24.83
CA ALA A 371 -9.11 8.73 24.82
C ALA A 371 -10.18 8.91 23.72
N TYR A 372 -10.34 7.95 22.80
CA TYR A 372 -11.19 8.08 21.62
C TYR A 372 -12.25 6.97 21.57
N ALA A 373 -13.54 7.35 21.52
CA ALA A 373 -14.65 6.39 21.51
C ALA A 373 -14.63 5.39 20.34
N ALA A 374 -14.00 5.76 19.22
CA ALA A 374 -13.88 4.95 18.01
C ALA A 374 -12.61 4.09 17.95
N CYS A 375 -11.66 4.28 18.85
CA CYS A 375 -10.44 3.48 18.92
C CYS A 375 -10.49 2.56 20.14
N GLU A 376 -9.94 1.36 20.01
CA GLU A 376 -9.66 0.52 21.17
C GLU A 376 -8.16 0.48 21.41
N ALA A 377 -7.77 0.27 22.66
CA ALA A 377 -6.36 0.11 22.99
C ALA A 377 -5.77 -1.03 22.15
N SER A 378 -4.54 -0.85 21.70
CA SER A 378 -3.73 -1.83 20.99
C SER A 378 -2.92 -2.61 22.04
N PRO A 379 -3.38 -3.79 22.48
CA PRO A 379 -2.59 -4.68 23.31
C PRO A 379 -1.62 -5.51 22.46
N TRP A 380 -0.65 -6.12 23.13
CA TRP A 380 0.10 -7.22 22.53
C TRP A 380 -0.77 -8.49 22.44
N LEU A 381 -1.17 -8.90 21.24
CA LEU A 381 -2.05 -10.06 21.02
C LEU A 381 -1.32 -11.32 20.58
N TRP A 382 -0.04 -11.23 20.22
CA TRP A 382 0.76 -12.39 19.81
C TRP A 382 1.22 -13.23 20.99
N SER A 383 1.15 -14.56 20.85
CA SER A 383 1.65 -15.51 21.84
C SER A 383 3.09 -15.19 22.23
N SER A 384 3.40 -15.26 23.52
CA SER A 384 4.76 -15.07 24.04
C SER A 384 5.77 -16.06 23.46
N ASP A 385 5.30 -17.24 23.02
CA ASP A 385 6.15 -18.28 22.43
C ASP A 385 6.70 -17.88 21.06
N LEU A 386 6.16 -16.83 20.43
CA LEU A 386 6.66 -16.27 19.19
C LEU A 386 7.74 -15.21 19.42
N ALA A 387 8.03 -14.84 20.68
CA ALA A 387 8.96 -13.76 21.00
C ALA A 387 10.32 -13.94 20.30
N GLY A 388 10.70 -12.97 19.46
CA GLY A 388 11.97 -12.99 18.71
C GLY A 388 11.93 -13.80 17.41
N GLU A 389 10.78 -14.39 17.06
CA GLU A 389 10.56 -14.94 15.73
C GLU A 389 10.00 -13.87 14.79
N PHE A 390 10.65 -13.64 13.65
CA PHE A 390 10.25 -12.60 12.69
C PHE A 390 10.07 -11.24 13.41
N ASP A 391 8.90 -10.65 13.28
CA ASP A 391 8.54 -9.35 13.85
C ASP A 391 7.87 -9.50 15.23
N PHE A 392 7.64 -10.71 15.75
CA PHE A 392 6.91 -10.91 17.00
C PHE A 392 7.77 -10.58 18.23
N THR A 393 7.98 -9.30 18.52
CA THR A 393 8.68 -8.83 19.74
C THR A 393 7.80 -7.84 20.51
N PRO A 394 7.36 -8.16 21.74
CA PRO A 394 6.52 -7.28 22.53
C PRO A 394 7.16 -5.91 22.80
N PRO A 395 6.39 -4.80 22.80
CA PRO A 395 6.85 -3.51 23.28
C PRO A 395 7.38 -3.63 24.71
N GLY A 396 8.69 -3.43 24.89
CA GLY A 396 9.38 -3.57 26.19
C GLY A 396 10.13 -4.88 26.42
N ALA A 397 10.08 -5.84 25.49
CA ALA A 397 11.03 -6.95 25.49
C ALA A 397 12.46 -6.42 25.30
N ALA A 398 13.43 -7.00 26.01
CA ALA A 398 14.84 -6.66 25.80
C ALA A 398 15.17 -6.95 24.34
N ALA A 399 15.64 -5.94 23.60
CA ALA A 399 16.06 -6.12 22.21
C ALA A 399 17.06 -7.28 22.13
N ALA A 400 16.90 -8.16 21.15
CA ALA A 400 17.99 -9.07 20.79
C ALA A 400 19.24 -8.23 20.52
N SER A 401 20.40 -8.68 20.97
CA SER A 401 21.66 -7.98 20.68
C SER A 401 21.93 -8.07 19.19
N ASP A 402 21.51 -7.05 18.46
CA ASP A 402 21.93 -6.80 17.10
C ASP A 402 23.41 -6.40 17.11
N THR A 403 24.23 -7.22 16.46
CA THR A 403 25.69 -7.03 16.33
C THR A 403 26.11 -6.81 14.89
N THR A 404 25.15 -6.75 13.95
CA THR A 404 25.44 -6.68 12.52
C THR A 404 25.49 -5.21 12.10
N PRO A 405 26.58 -4.73 11.51
CA PRO A 405 26.59 -3.39 10.92
C PRO A 405 25.64 -3.28 9.73
N PRO A 406 25.04 -2.10 9.49
CA PRO A 406 24.21 -1.87 8.31
C PRO A 406 25.01 -2.03 7.01
N THR A 407 24.34 -2.27 5.89
CA THR A 407 24.92 -2.11 4.55
C THR A 407 24.66 -0.71 4.04
N ALA A 408 25.60 -0.12 3.31
CA ALA A 408 25.53 1.29 2.93
C ALA A 408 26.18 1.60 1.58
N THR A 409 25.57 2.52 0.82
CA THR A 409 26.09 3.03 -0.45
C THR A 409 25.81 4.54 -0.59
N ILE A 410 26.68 5.26 -1.32
CA ILE A 410 26.47 6.68 -1.65
C ILE A 410 26.87 7.01 -3.08
N ALA A 411 26.21 8.02 -3.67
CA ALA A 411 26.54 8.61 -4.96
C ALA A 411 26.51 10.15 -4.86
N ALA A 412 27.61 10.81 -5.21
CA ALA A 412 27.73 12.26 -5.18
C ALA A 412 27.44 12.87 -6.56
N ALA A 413 26.61 13.90 -6.61
CA ALA A 413 26.20 14.59 -7.83
C ALA A 413 25.78 13.64 -8.98
N PRO A 414 24.90 12.65 -8.75
CA PRO A 414 24.41 11.81 -9.84
C PRO A 414 23.75 12.70 -10.91
N PRO A 415 23.96 12.43 -12.22
CA PRO A 415 23.29 13.17 -13.28
C PRO A 415 21.77 13.11 -13.10
N GLU A 416 21.06 14.23 -13.31
CA GLU A 416 19.60 14.32 -13.09
C GLU A 416 18.78 13.39 -13.98
N ASP A 417 19.37 12.93 -15.09
CA ASP A 417 18.79 12.02 -16.06
C ASP A 417 19.08 10.54 -15.76
N VAL A 418 19.89 10.22 -14.75
CA VAL A 418 20.11 8.84 -14.28
C VAL A 418 18.97 8.44 -13.34
N LEU A 419 18.21 7.43 -13.75
CA LEU A 419 17.04 6.91 -13.04
C LEU A 419 17.39 5.77 -12.09
N LEU A 420 18.36 4.95 -12.48
CA LEU A 420 18.84 3.83 -11.68
C LEU A 420 20.33 3.71 -11.87
N LEU A 421 20.99 3.42 -10.76
CA LEU A 421 22.39 3.10 -10.76
C LEU A 421 22.62 1.95 -9.79
N ALA A 422 23.29 0.90 -10.25
CA ALA A 422 23.54 -0.29 -9.47
C ALA A 422 24.90 -0.93 -9.74
N ARG A 423 25.43 -1.61 -8.73
CA ARG A 423 26.58 -2.51 -8.82
C ARG A 423 26.19 -3.90 -8.35
N PRO A 424 25.45 -4.68 -9.17
CA PRO A 424 24.83 -5.90 -8.71
C PRO A 424 25.85 -6.92 -8.19
N ALA A 425 27.06 -6.97 -8.74
CA ALA A 425 28.12 -7.89 -8.33
C ALA A 425 28.73 -7.60 -6.95
N GLU A 426 28.59 -6.38 -6.41
CA GLU A 426 28.99 -6.06 -5.04
C GLU A 426 27.88 -6.54 -4.06
N GLN A 427 28.25 -6.93 -2.83
CA GLN A 427 27.25 -7.32 -1.81
C GLN A 427 26.31 -6.15 -1.46
N ASP A 428 26.77 -4.93 -1.69
CA ASP A 428 26.06 -3.68 -1.46
C ASP A 428 25.51 -3.14 -2.79
N LEU A 429 24.28 -3.58 -3.13
CA LEU A 429 23.58 -3.07 -4.30
C LEU A 429 23.20 -1.60 -4.10
N LEU A 430 23.90 -0.72 -4.79
CA LEU A 430 23.44 0.64 -5.02
C LEU A 430 22.10 0.57 -5.77
N LEU A 431 21.08 1.26 -5.27
CA LEU A 431 19.83 1.44 -5.98
C LEU A 431 19.30 2.82 -5.70
N LEU A 432 19.30 3.68 -6.71
CA LEU A 432 18.56 4.92 -6.67
C LEU A 432 17.05 4.57 -6.75
N GLY A 433 16.37 4.56 -5.60
CA GLY A 433 14.93 4.81 -5.51
C GLY A 433 13.93 3.65 -5.39
N PHE A 434 14.29 2.36 -5.33
CA PHE A 434 13.27 1.30 -5.44
C PHE A 434 13.51 0.01 -4.64
N GLY A 435 13.24 0.00 -3.33
CA GLY A 435 13.12 -1.26 -2.57
C GLY A 435 14.38 -2.14 -2.54
N GLN A 436 14.25 -3.35 -1.98
CA GLN A 436 15.38 -4.28 -1.81
C GLN A 436 15.48 -5.25 -2.98
N PRO A 437 16.67 -5.40 -3.61
CA PRO A 437 16.88 -6.38 -4.68
C PRO A 437 16.75 -7.81 -4.14
N VAL A 438 16.36 -8.73 -5.02
CA VAL A 438 16.28 -10.16 -4.69
C VAL A 438 17.34 -10.90 -5.50
N ARG A 439 18.26 -11.57 -4.81
CA ARG A 439 19.33 -12.36 -5.43
C ARG A 439 19.03 -13.86 -5.33
N GLU A 440 19.25 -14.56 -6.43
CA GLU A 440 19.12 -16.02 -6.54
C GLU A 440 20.30 -16.56 -7.35
N GLY A 441 21.37 -16.95 -6.65
CA GLY A 441 22.66 -17.26 -7.28
C GLY A 441 23.27 -16.02 -7.95
N ASP A 442 23.61 -16.14 -9.24
CA ASP A 442 24.14 -15.04 -10.06
C ASP A 442 23.06 -14.12 -10.64
N ALA A 443 21.79 -14.51 -10.55
CA ALA A 443 20.67 -13.70 -11.02
C ALA A 443 20.19 -12.71 -9.95
N VAL A 444 19.76 -11.53 -10.40
CA VAL A 444 19.29 -10.44 -9.52
C VAL A 444 18.00 -9.84 -10.09
N SER A 445 16.97 -9.74 -9.26
CA SER A 445 15.76 -8.95 -9.54
C SER A 445 15.88 -7.60 -8.87
N LEU A 446 15.79 -6.52 -9.64
CA LEU A 446 15.72 -5.15 -9.16
C LEU A 446 14.27 -4.66 -9.23
N PRO A 447 13.71 -4.06 -8.17
CA PRO A 447 12.40 -3.43 -8.27
C PRO A 447 12.49 -2.20 -9.20
N ALA A 448 11.44 -1.99 -9.99
CA ALA A 448 11.31 -0.81 -10.85
C ALA A 448 9.92 -0.21 -10.66
N ALA A 449 9.82 1.11 -10.51
CA ALA A 449 8.54 1.78 -10.73
C ALA A 449 8.14 1.66 -12.20
N SER A 450 6.82 1.61 -12.44
CA SER A 450 6.17 1.43 -13.75
C SER A 450 6.41 2.56 -14.76
N ASN A 451 7.46 3.38 -14.58
CA ASN A 451 7.82 4.53 -15.42
C ASN A 451 9.33 4.67 -15.70
N ILE A 452 10.22 3.84 -15.14
CA ILE A 452 11.68 4.02 -15.28
C ILE A 452 12.17 3.81 -16.74
N LEU A 453 11.40 3.07 -17.53
CA LEU A 453 11.79 2.71 -18.91
C LEU A 453 10.76 3.15 -19.97
N SER A 454 9.77 3.99 -19.59
CA SER A 454 8.71 4.43 -20.51
C SER A 454 9.19 5.54 -21.46
N GLY A 455 8.81 5.46 -22.74
CA GLY A 455 9.09 6.50 -23.74
C GLY A 455 10.48 6.39 -24.38
N THR A 456 11.42 7.16 -23.87
CA THR A 456 12.81 7.23 -24.38
C THR A 456 13.77 6.89 -23.24
N GLY A 457 14.85 6.17 -23.51
CA GLY A 457 15.80 5.83 -22.48
C GLY A 457 17.03 5.09 -22.99
N SER A 458 17.95 4.83 -22.05
CA SER A 458 19.10 3.98 -22.26
C SER A 458 19.35 3.07 -21.08
N VAL A 459 19.84 1.87 -21.35
CA VAL A 459 20.39 0.95 -20.35
C VAL A 459 21.85 0.73 -20.71
N ALA A 460 22.76 1.07 -19.81
CA ALA A 460 24.18 0.80 -19.95
C ALA A 460 24.61 -0.21 -18.88
N MET A 461 25.34 -1.25 -19.28
CA MET A 461 25.76 -2.30 -18.37
C MET A 461 27.17 -2.80 -18.67
N LEU A 462 27.93 -3.07 -17.61
CA LEU A 462 29.15 -3.85 -17.65
C LEU A 462 28.79 -5.27 -17.23
N ALA A 463 28.93 -6.23 -18.14
CA ALA A 463 28.61 -7.63 -17.90
C ALA A 463 29.84 -8.51 -18.11
N THR A 464 30.13 -9.38 -17.16
CA THR A 464 31.14 -10.44 -17.30
C THR A 464 30.48 -11.68 -17.88
N LEU A 465 30.85 -12.00 -19.11
CA LEU A 465 30.39 -13.17 -19.85
C LEU A 465 31.12 -14.44 -19.37
N PRO A 466 30.41 -15.56 -19.14
CA PRO A 466 31.00 -16.80 -18.65
C PRO A 466 31.68 -17.60 -19.78
N ASP A 467 32.56 -18.53 -19.42
CA ASP A 467 33.14 -19.50 -20.37
C ASP A 467 32.08 -20.45 -20.96
N ARG A 468 31.01 -20.69 -20.19
CA ARG A 468 29.85 -21.48 -20.59
C ARG A 468 28.59 -20.82 -20.07
N TYR A 469 27.66 -20.53 -20.96
CA TYR A 469 26.35 -20.03 -20.57
C TYR A 469 25.53 -21.13 -19.88
N GLY A 470 24.82 -20.74 -18.84
CA GLY A 470 23.91 -21.62 -18.10
C GLY A 470 22.83 -22.18 -19.03
N GLY A 471 22.60 -23.49 -18.93
CA GLY A 471 21.67 -24.22 -19.80
C GLY A 471 20.22 -23.85 -19.53
N THR A 472 19.68 -22.90 -20.30
CA THR A 472 18.24 -22.83 -20.51
C THR A 472 17.88 -23.89 -21.55
N SER A 473 16.81 -24.64 -21.35
CA SER A 473 16.34 -25.66 -22.32
C SER A 473 15.97 -25.09 -23.70
N SER A 474 16.05 -23.77 -23.86
CA SER A 474 15.66 -22.99 -25.03
C SER A 474 16.84 -22.30 -25.75
N GLY A 475 18.08 -22.44 -25.27
CA GLY A 475 19.24 -21.81 -25.91
C GLY A 475 19.28 -20.28 -25.78
N HIS A 476 18.56 -19.72 -24.81
CA HIS A 476 18.48 -18.28 -24.53
C HIS A 476 19.24 -17.94 -23.24
N ALA A 477 20.26 -17.09 -23.33
CA ALA A 477 21.03 -16.61 -22.18
C ALA A 477 20.79 -15.12 -21.97
N TYR A 478 19.94 -14.77 -21.00
CA TYR A 478 19.56 -13.38 -20.73
C TYR A 478 20.64 -12.63 -19.97
N LEU A 479 20.87 -11.38 -20.36
CA LEU A 479 21.67 -10.40 -19.62
C LEU A 479 20.75 -9.51 -18.79
N LEU A 480 19.73 -8.98 -19.45
CA LEU A 480 18.71 -8.15 -18.85
C LEU A 480 17.36 -8.43 -19.51
N SER A 481 16.30 -8.44 -18.72
CA SER A 481 14.93 -8.40 -19.22
C SER A 481 14.00 -7.67 -18.29
N THR A 482 12.98 -7.07 -18.89
CA THR A 482 11.84 -6.47 -18.21
C THR A 482 10.58 -6.88 -18.97
N SER A 483 9.51 -7.18 -18.25
CA SER A 483 8.24 -7.55 -18.86
C SER A 483 7.08 -7.21 -17.94
N ALA A 484 6.07 -6.53 -18.46
CA ALA A 484 4.81 -6.34 -17.74
C ALA A 484 3.96 -7.63 -17.72
N SER A 485 4.28 -8.61 -18.57
CA SER A 485 3.52 -9.85 -18.70
C SER A 485 4.44 -11.05 -18.98
N PRO A 486 5.39 -11.37 -18.07
CA PRO A 486 6.39 -12.42 -18.29
C PRO A 486 5.77 -13.82 -18.47
N ASP A 487 4.56 -14.04 -17.97
CA ASP A 487 3.86 -15.32 -18.05
C ASP A 487 2.97 -15.48 -19.29
N SER A 488 2.85 -14.44 -20.13
CA SER A 488 1.93 -14.39 -21.28
C SER A 488 2.43 -15.17 -22.51
N LYS A 489 2.75 -16.47 -22.35
CA LYS A 489 3.28 -17.29 -23.45
C LYS A 489 2.27 -17.41 -24.62
N PRO A 490 2.72 -17.37 -25.89
CA PRO A 490 4.07 -17.03 -26.37
C PRO A 490 4.27 -15.52 -26.60
N ALA A 491 3.25 -14.70 -26.29
CA ALA A 491 3.22 -13.29 -26.65
C ALA A 491 4.27 -12.47 -25.91
N TYR A 492 4.42 -12.66 -24.59
CA TYR A 492 5.31 -11.85 -23.74
C TYR A 492 5.14 -10.37 -24.05
N THR A 493 3.89 -9.89 -24.06
CA THR A 493 3.59 -8.48 -24.36
C THR A 493 4.34 -7.57 -23.42
N ASN A 494 4.66 -6.36 -23.89
CA ASN A 494 5.31 -5.35 -23.06
C ASN A 494 6.66 -5.82 -22.50
N THR A 495 7.52 -6.34 -23.39
CA THR A 495 8.84 -6.90 -23.05
C THR A 495 9.97 -6.11 -23.70
N LEU A 496 11.05 -5.92 -22.95
CA LEU A 496 12.35 -5.44 -23.42
C LEU A 496 13.43 -6.36 -22.85
N ALA A 497 14.26 -6.96 -23.69
CA ALA A 497 15.30 -7.87 -23.24
C ALA A 497 16.56 -7.82 -24.10
N LEU A 498 17.72 -7.97 -23.46
CA LEU A 498 18.98 -8.30 -24.09
C LEU A 498 19.37 -9.73 -23.70
N ARG A 499 19.54 -10.58 -24.72
CA ARG A 499 19.93 -11.97 -24.52
C ARG A 499 20.85 -12.47 -25.64
N ARG A 500 21.55 -13.56 -25.38
CA ARG A 500 22.29 -14.34 -26.36
C ARG A 500 21.46 -15.56 -26.78
N ASP A 501 21.22 -15.70 -28.08
CA ASP A 501 20.41 -16.76 -28.68
C ASP A 501 21.29 -17.72 -29.48
N GLU A 502 21.21 -19.02 -29.21
CA GLU A 502 21.86 -20.06 -30.01
C GLU A 502 21.02 -20.43 -31.23
N LEU A 503 21.63 -20.42 -32.43
CA LEU A 503 20.93 -20.62 -33.71
C LEU A 503 20.82 -22.10 -34.13
N GLY A 504 21.21 -23.04 -33.27
CA GLY A 504 21.13 -24.49 -33.50
C GLY A 504 22.21 -25.06 -34.43
N ASP A 505 22.98 -24.22 -35.12
CA ASP A 505 24.11 -24.59 -36.00
C ASP A 505 25.48 -24.33 -35.35
N GLY A 506 25.49 -24.13 -34.03
CA GLY A 506 26.69 -23.79 -33.25
C GLY A 506 27.04 -22.30 -33.26
N ARG A 507 26.32 -21.47 -34.03
CA ARG A 507 26.45 -20.01 -33.96
C ARG A 507 25.51 -19.43 -32.91
N ALA A 508 25.84 -18.23 -32.44
CA ALA A 508 24.99 -17.45 -31.56
C ALA A 508 24.87 -16.00 -32.02
N VAL A 509 23.82 -15.33 -31.55
CA VAL A 509 23.59 -13.91 -31.79
C VAL A 509 23.23 -13.21 -30.49
N TRP A 510 23.66 -11.95 -30.35
CA TRP A 510 23.08 -11.03 -29.38
C TRP A 510 21.77 -10.51 -29.94
N ASN A 511 20.73 -10.48 -29.12
CA ASN A 511 19.39 -10.09 -29.51
C ASN A 511 18.85 -9.04 -28.54
N PHE A 512 18.67 -7.82 -29.04
CA PHE A 512 17.89 -6.79 -28.37
C PHE A 512 16.42 -6.93 -28.78
N TRP A 513 15.72 -7.78 -28.04
CA TRP A 513 14.33 -8.17 -28.25
C TRP A 513 13.37 -7.16 -27.61
N THR A 514 12.37 -6.71 -28.37
CA THR A 514 11.22 -5.96 -27.84
C THR A 514 9.90 -6.54 -28.33
N THR A 515 8.91 -6.64 -27.44
CA THR A 515 7.51 -6.94 -27.82
C THR A 515 6.60 -5.84 -27.29
N PRO A 516 5.80 -5.17 -28.15
CA PRO A 516 4.86 -4.14 -27.72
C PRO A 516 3.60 -4.71 -27.06
N ALA A 517 2.70 -3.83 -26.64
CA ALA A 517 1.38 -4.20 -26.13
C ALA A 517 0.50 -4.88 -27.19
N SER A 518 0.73 -4.59 -28.48
CA SER A 518 0.01 -5.20 -29.61
C SER A 518 0.34 -6.69 -29.83
N GLY A 519 1.36 -7.22 -29.17
CA GLY A 519 1.67 -8.66 -29.12
C GLY A 519 2.77 -9.12 -30.08
N ASP A 520 2.94 -10.44 -30.16
CA ASP A 520 4.06 -11.11 -30.86
C ASP A 520 4.12 -10.79 -32.36
N ALA A 521 2.99 -10.51 -33.00
CA ALA A 521 2.97 -10.13 -34.42
C ALA A 521 3.74 -8.84 -34.71
N ALA A 522 3.91 -7.97 -33.71
CA ALA A 522 4.67 -6.73 -33.79
C ALA A 522 6.01 -6.80 -33.04
N ARG A 523 6.43 -8.00 -32.62
CA ARG A 523 7.74 -8.25 -32.01
C ARG A 523 8.87 -7.83 -32.94
N ASN A 524 9.95 -7.31 -32.36
CA ASN A 524 11.16 -6.98 -33.08
C ASN A 524 12.42 -7.55 -32.41
N ASP A 525 13.16 -8.36 -33.15
CA ASP A 525 14.47 -8.92 -32.79
C ASP A 525 15.58 -8.16 -33.52
N LEU A 526 16.34 -7.34 -32.78
CA LEU A 526 17.51 -6.65 -33.32
C LEU A 526 18.75 -7.49 -33.00
N THR A 527 19.20 -8.27 -34.00
CA THR A 527 20.26 -9.26 -33.81
C THR A 527 21.62 -8.83 -34.37
N VAL A 528 22.69 -9.27 -33.71
CA VAL A 528 24.09 -9.15 -34.20
C VAL A 528 24.83 -10.44 -33.88
N ALA A 529 25.72 -10.86 -34.78
CA ALA A 529 26.52 -12.07 -34.58
C ALA A 529 27.33 -11.99 -33.28
N ASP A 530 27.34 -13.08 -32.51
CA ASP A 530 28.19 -13.18 -31.32
C ASP A 530 29.63 -13.52 -31.73
N GLY A 531 30.54 -12.61 -31.44
CA GLY A 531 31.98 -12.79 -31.61
C GLY A 531 32.78 -12.43 -30.35
N LEU A 532 32.10 -12.35 -29.19
CA LEU A 532 32.71 -11.92 -27.94
C LEU A 532 33.40 -13.10 -27.24
N ALA A 533 34.52 -12.81 -26.57
CA ALA A 533 35.19 -13.78 -25.73
C ALA A 533 34.55 -13.79 -24.32
N PRO A 534 34.76 -14.85 -23.52
CA PRO A 534 34.47 -14.79 -22.10
C PRO A 534 35.21 -13.62 -21.43
N GLY A 535 34.58 -12.97 -20.46
CA GLY A 535 35.12 -11.80 -19.77
C GLY A 535 34.22 -10.55 -19.83
N PRO A 536 34.73 -9.40 -19.37
CA PRO A 536 33.96 -8.17 -19.24
C PRO A 536 33.69 -7.51 -20.59
N HIS A 537 32.43 -7.21 -20.86
CA HIS A 537 31.98 -6.47 -22.04
C HIS A 537 30.93 -5.43 -21.65
N ARG A 538 30.89 -4.32 -22.39
CA ARG A 538 29.88 -3.28 -22.19
C ARG A 538 28.78 -3.38 -23.22
N PHE A 539 27.55 -3.40 -22.74
CA PHE A 539 26.36 -3.34 -23.58
C PHE A 539 25.60 -2.05 -23.28
N VAL A 540 25.22 -1.33 -24.33
CA VAL A 540 24.30 -0.19 -24.21
C VAL A 540 23.11 -0.39 -25.14
N LEU A 541 21.92 -0.34 -24.56
CA LEU A 541 20.64 -0.34 -25.26
C LEU A 541 20.13 1.10 -25.27
N THR A 542 19.73 1.61 -26.42
CA THR A 542 19.00 2.89 -26.50
C THR A 542 17.67 2.68 -27.21
N TRP A 543 16.64 3.40 -26.79
CA TRP A 543 15.35 3.42 -27.46
C TRP A 543 14.69 4.79 -27.36
N ASP A 544 13.85 5.09 -28.34
CA ASP A 544 13.06 6.30 -28.39
C ASP A 544 11.69 5.99 -29.05
N ALA A 545 10.63 6.06 -28.25
CA ALA A 545 9.27 5.76 -28.70
C ALA A 545 8.72 6.78 -29.70
N ALA A 546 9.16 8.04 -29.64
CA ALA A 546 8.67 9.10 -30.53
C ALA A 546 9.18 8.91 -31.97
N THR A 547 10.46 8.55 -32.09
CA THR A 547 11.12 8.27 -33.38
C THR A 547 11.03 6.80 -33.79
N ARG A 548 10.55 5.94 -32.88
CA ARG A 548 10.52 4.47 -33.03
C ARG A 548 11.91 3.92 -33.36
N ALA A 549 12.95 4.46 -32.74
CA ALA A 549 14.31 4.02 -32.92
C ALA A 549 14.75 3.14 -31.75
N LYS A 550 15.53 2.10 -32.03
CA LYS A 550 16.31 1.40 -31.00
C LYS A 550 17.66 0.94 -31.53
N ALA A 551 18.66 0.92 -30.66
CA ALA A 551 20.01 0.54 -31.01
C ALA A 551 20.68 -0.30 -29.91
N LEU A 552 21.58 -1.18 -30.34
CA LEU A 552 22.47 -1.98 -29.51
C LEU A 552 23.91 -1.55 -29.80
N TYR A 553 24.62 -1.19 -28.75
CA TYR A 553 26.04 -0.91 -28.78
C TYR A 553 26.78 -1.94 -27.94
N ILE A 554 27.97 -2.34 -28.41
CA ILE A 554 28.85 -3.27 -27.73
C ILE A 554 30.25 -2.64 -27.69
N ASP A 555 30.84 -2.58 -26.50
CA ASP A 555 32.18 -2.01 -26.25
C ASP A 555 32.38 -0.62 -26.87
N GLY A 556 31.36 0.24 -26.72
CA GLY A 556 31.35 1.63 -27.20
C GLY A 556 31.09 1.80 -28.70
N SER A 557 30.92 0.72 -29.46
CA SER A 557 30.64 0.76 -30.89
C SER A 557 29.21 0.41 -31.20
N LEU A 558 28.61 1.05 -32.21
CA LEU A 558 27.28 0.68 -32.69
C LEU A 558 27.32 -0.72 -33.31
N ALA A 559 26.62 -1.67 -32.70
CA ALA A 559 26.56 -3.04 -33.19
C ALA A 559 25.39 -3.23 -34.18
N SER A 560 24.22 -2.66 -33.85
CA SER A 560 23.04 -2.69 -34.72
C SER A 560 22.04 -1.61 -34.33
N ALA A 561 21.25 -1.10 -35.28
CA ALA A 561 20.17 -0.14 -35.04
C ALA A 561 19.02 -0.34 -36.03
N ILE A 562 17.82 0.00 -35.60
CA ILE A 562 16.64 -0.02 -36.46
C ILE A 562 15.68 1.12 -36.10
N CYS A 563 15.00 1.64 -37.12
CA CYS A 563 13.89 2.57 -36.97
C CYS A 563 12.60 1.92 -37.49
N GLY A 564 11.47 2.25 -36.86
CA GLY A 564 10.16 1.73 -37.22
C GLY A 564 9.62 0.50 -36.46
N PRO A 565 10.28 -0.18 -35.50
CA PRO A 565 9.58 -1.14 -34.66
C PRO A 565 8.60 -0.45 -33.70
N GLU A 566 7.53 -1.13 -33.31
CA GLU A 566 6.70 -0.70 -32.19
C GLU A 566 7.42 -1.06 -30.89
N LEU A 567 7.43 -0.14 -29.92
CA LEU A 567 8.11 -0.31 -28.64
C LEU A 567 7.09 -0.55 -27.52
N PRO A 568 7.46 -1.30 -26.47
CA PRO A 568 6.62 -1.52 -25.30
C PRO A 568 6.26 -0.21 -24.59
N ALA A 569 5.02 -0.11 -24.12
CA ALA A 569 4.50 1.09 -23.43
C ALA A 569 4.61 0.98 -21.90
N ASP A 570 4.59 -0.25 -21.39
CA ASP A 570 4.81 -0.62 -20.00
C ASP A 570 5.91 -1.69 -20.00
N LEU A 571 6.79 -1.68 -19.01
CA LEU A 571 7.91 -2.61 -18.90
C LEU A 571 7.88 -3.41 -17.60
N GLY A 572 6.79 -3.29 -16.84
CA GLY A 572 6.57 -4.03 -15.60
C GLY A 572 7.30 -3.43 -14.40
N ALA A 573 7.17 -4.12 -13.26
CA ALA A 573 7.65 -3.65 -11.97
C ALA A 573 9.05 -4.19 -11.58
N THR A 574 9.69 -4.97 -12.46
CA THR A 574 10.93 -5.68 -12.15
C THR A 574 11.89 -5.65 -13.33
N ILE A 575 13.18 -5.46 -13.03
CA ILE A 575 14.30 -5.66 -13.96
C ILE A 575 15.03 -6.92 -13.53
N GLU A 576 15.11 -7.89 -14.43
CA GLU A 576 15.75 -9.16 -14.20
C GLU A 576 17.13 -9.16 -14.84
N LEU A 577 18.16 -9.49 -14.06
CA LEU A 577 19.54 -9.60 -14.49
C LEU A 577 19.94 -11.07 -14.52
N GLY A 578 20.53 -11.51 -15.64
CA GLY A 578 20.99 -12.89 -15.81
C GLY A 578 19.88 -13.91 -16.08
N ARG A 579 18.60 -13.51 -16.16
CA ARG A 579 17.45 -14.39 -16.41
C ARG A 579 16.30 -13.63 -17.05
N PHE A 580 15.26 -14.33 -17.50
CA PHE A 580 14.07 -13.71 -18.11
C PHE A 580 13.05 -13.17 -17.08
N ALA A 581 12.77 -13.99 -16.06
CA ALA A 581 11.78 -13.75 -15.03
C ALA A 581 12.22 -14.46 -13.75
N GLN A 582 11.69 -14.04 -12.60
CA GLN A 582 11.96 -14.73 -11.33
C GLN A 582 11.65 -16.23 -11.43
N GLY A 583 12.55 -17.07 -10.90
CA GLY A 583 12.45 -18.54 -11.00
C GLY A 583 12.87 -19.14 -12.35
N ALA A 584 13.18 -18.32 -13.37
CA ALA A 584 13.79 -18.82 -14.61
C ALA A 584 15.28 -19.17 -14.39
N ALA A 585 15.78 -20.11 -15.19
CA ALA A 585 17.18 -20.52 -15.15
C ALA A 585 18.12 -19.35 -15.46
N ALA A 586 19.17 -19.21 -14.64
CA ALA A 586 20.19 -18.18 -14.81
C ALA A 586 21.13 -18.50 -15.99
N SER A 587 21.56 -17.45 -16.69
CA SER A 587 22.47 -17.53 -17.83
C SER A 587 23.93 -17.70 -17.44
N GLY A 588 24.27 -17.53 -16.16
CA GLY A 588 25.65 -17.47 -15.67
C GLY A 588 26.37 -16.16 -15.99
N VAL A 589 25.68 -15.18 -16.59
CA VAL A 589 26.23 -13.85 -16.81
C VAL A 589 26.16 -13.05 -15.52
N ARG A 590 27.28 -12.42 -15.15
CA ARG A 590 27.36 -11.52 -14.00
C ARG A 590 27.28 -10.07 -14.48
N VAL A 591 26.32 -9.30 -13.98
CA VAL A 591 26.26 -7.85 -14.23
C VAL A 591 27.03 -7.13 -13.13
N ASP A 592 28.13 -6.49 -13.50
CA ASP A 592 29.04 -5.80 -12.57
C ASP A 592 28.56 -4.37 -12.30
N GLU A 593 28.11 -3.65 -13.33
CA GLU A 593 27.59 -2.29 -13.24
C GLU A 593 26.34 -2.13 -14.12
N LEU A 594 25.38 -1.34 -13.67
CA LEU A 594 24.14 -1.02 -14.40
C LEU A 594 23.76 0.45 -14.18
N ALA A 595 23.52 1.18 -15.26
CA ALA A 595 22.91 2.51 -15.22
C ALA A 595 21.73 2.59 -16.18
N ILE A 596 20.66 3.27 -15.77
CA ILE A 596 19.47 3.54 -16.58
C ILE A 596 19.29 5.04 -16.70
N TYR A 597 19.17 5.52 -17.94
CA TYR A 597 19.02 6.93 -18.27
C TYR A 597 17.61 7.19 -18.78
N ARG A 598 17.04 8.34 -18.40
CA ARG A 598 15.74 8.87 -18.90
C ARG A 598 15.80 9.33 -20.36
N ARG A 599 16.96 9.22 -21.02
CA ARG A 599 17.16 9.64 -22.41
C ARG A 599 17.97 8.62 -23.20
N ALA A 600 17.86 8.68 -24.52
CA ALA A 600 18.74 7.97 -25.43
C ALA A 600 20.12 8.65 -25.41
N LEU A 601 21.16 7.91 -25.03
CA LEU A 601 22.55 8.39 -25.06
C LEU A 601 23.00 8.55 -26.51
N ALA A 602 23.74 9.63 -26.79
CA ALA A 602 24.34 9.85 -28.09
C ALA A 602 25.54 8.91 -28.33
N ALA A 603 25.89 8.68 -29.60
CA ALA A 603 26.91 7.70 -29.96
C ALA A 603 28.31 8.02 -29.39
N ASP A 604 28.64 9.31 -29.24
CA ASP A 604 29.87 9.79 -28.61
C ASP A 604 29.87 9.57 -27.09
N GLU A 605 28.72 9.76 -26.42
CA GLU A 605 28.55 9.41 -25.02
C GLU A 605 28.71 7.90 -24.78
N VAL A 606 28.13 7.08 -25.66
CA VAL A 606 28.29 5.61 -25.61
C VAL A 606 29.74 5.20 -25.87
N ALA A 607 30.42 5.85 -26.83
CA ALA A 607 31.84 5.60 -27.09
C ALA A 607 32.72 5.93 -25.87
N ALA A 608 32.39 7.00 -25.14
CA ALA A 608 33.08 7.36 -23.89
C ALA A 608 32.86 6.31 -22.79
N LEU A 609 31.63 5.79 -22.65
CA LEU A 609 31.34 4.64 -21.79
C LEU A 609 32.12 3.39 -22.21
N GLY A 610 32.50 3.25 -23.49
CA GLY A 610 33.37 2.18 -23.99
C GLY A 610 34.79 2.17 -23.42
N GLN A 611 35.24 3.24 -22.73
CA GLN A 611 36.56 3.30 -22.09
C GLN A 611 36.54 3.51 -20.56
N HIS A 612 35.40 3.87 -19.98
CA HIS A 612 35.28 4.23 -18.56
C HIS A 612 34.22 3.39 -17.83
N SER A 613 34.19 3.41 -16.49
CA SER A 613 33.08 2.83 -15.72
C SER A 613 31.75 3.36 -16.27
N VAL A 614 30.69 2.54 -16.17
CA VAL A 614 29.33 2.99 -16.53
C VAL A 614 28.92 4.19 -15.68
N LEU A 615 29.59 4.37 -14.54
CA LEU A 615 29.57 5.58 -13.74
C LEU A 615 30.59 6.62 -14.21
N PRO A 616 30.17 7.83 -14.62
CA PRO A 616 31.11 8.94 -14.70
C PRO A 616 31.66 9.23 -13.30
N PRO A 617 32.95 9.64 -13.17
CA PRO A 617 33.47 10.15 -11.92
C PRO A 617 32.57 11.28 -11.42
N ALA A 618 32.20 11.26 -10.15
CA ALA A 618 31.37 12.33 -9.59
C ALA A 618 32.09 13.66 -9.76
N ALA A 619 31.48 14.55 -10.54
CA ALA A 619 32.01 15.88 -10.80
C ALA A 619 30.86 16.87 -10.79
N THR A 620 31.12 18.05 -10.26
CA THR A 620 30.13 19.13 -10.22
C THR A 620 30.78 20.46 -10.57
N SER A 621 30.00 21.32 -11.22
CA SER A 621 30.34 22.73 -11.44
C SER A 621 29.66 23.64 -10.42
N GLN A 622 28.80 23.08 -9.57
CA GLN A 622 28.08 23.78 -8.50
C GLN A 622 28.72 23.48 -7.15
N ALA A 623 28.85 24.51 -6.31
CA ALA A 623 29.35 24.34 -4.95
C ALA A 623 28.41 23.50 -4.08
N SER A 624 27.09 23.61 -4.32
CA SER A 624 26.05 22.78 -3.72
C SER A 624 25.65 21.67 -4.69
N PHE A 625 25.56 20.43 -4.23
CA PHE A 625 25.14 19.30 -5.05
C PHE A 625 24.44 18.22 -4.20
N PRO A 626 23.59 17.39 -4.82
CA PRO A 626 22.95 16.30 -4.12
C PRO A 626 23.92 15.16 -3.86
N LEU A 627 23.93 14.66 -2.63
CA LEU A 627 24.43 13.36 -2.24
C LEU A 627 23.25 12.42 -2.05
N VAL A 628 23.22 11.34 -2.82
CA VAL A 628 22.28 10.25 -2.58
C VAL A 628 22.95 9.21 -1.70
N ALA A 629 22.25 8.78 -0.67
CA ALA A 629 22.77 7.91 0.38
C ALA A 629 21.72 6.87 0.77
N HIS A 630 22.08 5.60 0.60
CA HIS A 630 21.20 4.48 0.93
C HIS A 630 21.87 3.57 1.94
N ALA A 631 21.13 3.16 2.96
CA ALA A 631 21.57 2.15 3.90
C ALA A 631 20.41 1.25 4.32
N ALA A 632 20.74 -0.02 4.57
CA ALA A 632 19.80 -1.04 4.98
C ALA A 632 20.40 -1.82 6.16
N ASP A 633 19.53 -2.35 7.01
CA ASP A 633 19.93 -3.02 8.23
C ASP A 633 19.00 -4.22 8.47
N ASP A 634 19.56 -5.34 8.94
CA ASP A 634 18.80 -6.58 9.11
C ASP A 634 17.97 -6.58 10.41
N ALA A 635 18.31 -5.73 11.40
CA ALA A 635 17.71 -5.81 12.73
C ALA A 635 17.63 -4.50 13.55
N GLY A 636 17.22 -3.35 13.00
CA GLY A 636 17.14 -2.15 13.84
C GLY A 636 16.82 -0.86 13.13
N GLY A 637 17.09 -0.81 11.83
CA GLY A 637 16.86 0.36 10.99
C GLY A 637 17.89 1.45 11.29
N ILE A 638 18.17 2.28 10.29
CA ILE A 638 19.15 3.36 10.42
C ILE A 638 18.55 4.50 11.24
N VAL A 639 19.16 4.82 12.37
CA VAL A 639 18.67 5.88 13.29
C VAL A 639 19.38 7.21 13.07
N SER A 640 20.60 7.21 12.51
CA SER A 640 21.32 8.44 12.18
C SER A 640 22.35 8.27 11.08
N VAL A 641 22.68 9.39 10.41
CA VAL A 641 23.74 9.50 9.42
C VAL A 641 24.67 10.66 9.80
N GLN A 642 25.97 10.44 9.72
CA GLN A 642 26.97 11.50 9.77
C GLN A 642 27.62 11.67 8.40
N LEU A 643 27.58 12.89 7.87
CA LEU A 643 28.26 13.24 6.63
C LEU A 643 29.66 13.78 6.93
N GLY A 644 30.64 13.28 6.20
CA GLY A 644 32.05 13.63 6.32
C GLY A 644 32.64 14.12 5.02
N VAL A 645 33.49 15.14 5.12
CA VAL A 645 34.28 15.67 3.99
C VAL A 645 35.75 15.60 4.38
N ASN A 646 36.55 14.85 3.61
CA ASN A 646 37.97 14.58 3.86
C ASN A 646 38.24 14.05 5.29
N GLY A 647 37.38 13.14 5.75
CA GLY A 647 37.48 12.52 7.08
C GLY A 647 36.97 13.38 8.25
N VAL A 648 36.54 14.63 8.01
CA VAL A 648 35.92 15.48 9.03
C VAL A 648 34.41 15.31 8.97
N PHE A 649 33.83 14.70 10.01
CA PHE A 649 32.39 14.46 10.13
C PHE A 649 31.67 15.61 10.81
N GLY A 650 30.48 15.94 10.32
CA GLY A 650 29.53 16.81 10.99
C GLY A 650 28.71 16.09 12.06
N ASP A 651 27.75 16.81 12.63
CA ASP A 651 26.81 16.27 13.59
C ASP A 651 25.94 15.15 12.98
N PRO A 652 25.51 14.14 13.77
CA PRO A 652 24.52 13.17 13.33
C PRO A 652 23.22 13.85 12.89
N GLN A 653 22.68 13.39 11.76
CA GLN A 653 21.45 13.85 11.16
C GLN A 653 20.46 12.68 10.99
N PRO A 654 19.15 12.95 10.89
CA PRO A 654 18.17 11.91 10.55
C PRO A 654 18.50 11.26 9.19
N TYR A 655 18.30 9.95 9.08
CA TYR A 655 18.44 9.25 7.81
C TYR A 655 17.45 9.78 6.77
N ARG A 656 17.99 10.23 5.64
CA ARG A 656 17.31 10.61 4.41
C ARG A 656 18.02 9.95 3.24
N GLU A 657 17.29 9.69 2.16
CA GLU A 657 17.90 9.16 0.94
C GLU A 657 18.73 10.21 0.19
N ARG A 658 18.45 11.50 0.40
CA ARG A 658 19.11 12.61 -0.29
C ARG A 658 19.49 13.72 0.68
N TYR A 659 20.71 14.20 0.54
CA TYR A 659 21.27 15.34 1.26
C TYR A 659 21.84 16.34 0.25
N ASP A 660 21.85 17.62 0.61
CA ASP A 660 22.58 18.63 -0.17
C ASP A 660 23.89 18.95 0.55
N LEU A 661 25.01 18.72 -0.14
CA LEU A 661 26.34 19.02 0.36
C LEU A 661 26.88 20.28 -0.28
N LEU A 662 27.51 21.13 0.54
CA LEU A 662 28.19 22.34 0.11
C LEU A 662 29.71 22.16 0.23
N LEU A 663 30.44 22.32 -0.87
CA LEU A 663 31.90 22.33 -0.87
C LEU A 663 32.44 23.77 -0.87
N PRO A 664 33.47 24.06 -0.05
CA PRO A 664 33.91 25.43 0.20
C PRO A 664 34.74 26.04 -0.95
N ALA A 665 35.43 25.22 -1.74
CA ALA A 665 36.32 25.68 -2.81
C ALA A 665 36.51 24.59 -3.88
N SER A 666 36.99 24.98 -5.06
CA SER A 666 37.33 24.02 -6.12
C SER A 666 38.38 23.01 -5.65
N GLY A 667 38.20 21.74 -5.98
CA GLY A 667 39.13 20.67 -5.58
C GLY A 667 38.48 19.30 -5.63
N THR A 668 39.27 18.28 -5.30
CA THR A 668 38.78 16.91 -5.12
C THR A 668 38.57 16.65 -3.63
N TYR A 669 37.40 16.08 -3.32
CA TYR A 669 36.97 15.80 -1.96
C TYR A 669 36.58 14.34 -1.83
N THR A 670 36.92 13.76 -0.69
CA THR A 670 36.41 12.46 -0.27
C THR A 670 35.17 12.70 0.58
N ILE A 671 34.03 12.21 0.12
CA ILE A 671 32.75 12.31 0.83
C ILE A 671 32.47 10.96 1.46
N THR A 672 32.26 10.94 2.77
CA THR A 672 31.94 9.72 3.52
C THR A 672 30.59 9.90 4.21
N ALA A 673 29.70 8.92 4.11
CA ALA A 673 28.49 8.87 4.94
C ALA A 673 28.62 7.69 5.91
N ARG A 674 28.52 7.97 7.21
CA ARG A 674 28.49 6.95 8.26
C ARG A 674 27.06 6.78 8.74
N PHE A 675 26.54 5.57 8.66
CA PHE A 675 25.19 5.19 9.07
C PHE A 675 25.28 4.45 10.39
N LEU A 676 24.40 4.78 11.33
CA LEU A 676 24.30 4.11 12.62
C LEU A 676 22.92 3.49 12.75
N ASP A 677 22.86 2.24 13.17
CA ASP A 677 21.62 1.59 13.58
C ASP A 677 21.28 1.88 15.04
N ARG A 678 20.17 1.31 15.51
CA ARG A 678 19.69 1.48 16.88
C ARG A 678 20.55 0.78 17.93
N ALA A 679 21.22 -0.32 17.59
CA ALA A 679 22.13 -1.04 18.47
C ALA A 679 23.50 -0.33 18.59
N GLY A 680 23.74 0.68 17.75
CA GLY A 680 24.97 1.45 17.70
C GLY A 680 26.04 0.82 16.81
N ASN A 681 25.70 -0.20 16.00
CA ASN A 681 26.60 -0.63 14.95
C ASN A 681 26.60 0.42 13.85
N SER A 682 27.70 0.47 13.09
CA SER A 682 27.88 1.49 12.08
C SER A 682 28.55 0.97 10.85
N ALA A 683 28.11 1.45 9.69
CA ALA A 683 28.80 1.27 8.42
C ALA A 683 29.09 2.61 7.77
N SER A 684 30.07 2.65 6.89
CA SER A 684 30.44 3.85 6.18
C SER A 684 30.58 3.54 4.69
N ALA A 685 30.01 4.42 3.87
CA ALA A 685 30.19 4.40 2.43
C ALA A 685 30.93 5.67 2.00
N GLU A 686 31.78 5.56 0.98
CA GLU A 686 32.65 6.63 0.53
C GLU A 686 32.61 6.81 -1.00
N THR A 687 32.73 8.06 -1.44
CA THR A 687 32.87 8.43 -2.85
C THR A 687 33.77 9.65 -3.01
N GLN A 688 34.42 9.79 -4.16
CA GLN A 688 35.23 10.96 -4.48
C GLN A 688 34.48 11.86 -5.44
N ILE A 689 34.42 13.17 -5.14
CA ILE A 689 33.86 14.19 -6.01
C ILE A 689 34.89 15.25 -6.37
N THR A 690 34.91 15.70 -7.62
CA THR A 690 35.71 16.85 -8.05
C THR A 690 34.81 18.05 -8.34
N TYR A 691 35.00 19.14 -7.60
CA TYR A 691 34.31 20.41 -7.82
C TYR A 691 35.17 21.35 -8.68
N THR A 692 34.71 21.68 -9.88
CA THR A 692 35.35 22.63 -10.80
C THR A 692 34.36 23.73 -11.22
N PRO A 693 34.40 24.92 -10.60
CA PRO A 693 33.49 26.00 -10.96
C PRO A 693 33.70 26.45 -12.42
N PRO A 694 32.64 26.91 -13.11
CA PRO A 694 32.76 27.42 -14.47
C PRO A 694 33.68 28.65 -14.50
N LYS A 695 34.54 28.73 -15.52
CA LYS A 695 35.36 29.93 -15.76
C LYS A 695 34.43 31.11 -16.07
N VAL A 696 34.32 32.06 -15.14
CA VAL A 696 33.64 33.33 -15.39
C VAL A 696 34.53 34.15 -16.32
N TYR A 697 34.22 34.15 -17.62
CA TYR A 697 34.80 35.12 -18.55
C TYR A 697 34.06 36.46 -18.34
N LEU A 698 34.68 37.39 -17.62
CA LEU A 698 34.25 38.78 -17.64
C LEU A 698 34.48 39.33 -19.06
N PRO A 699 33.45 39.87 -19.75
CA PRO A 699 33.67 40.55 -21.01
C PRO A 699 34.57 41.77 -20.76
N LEU A 700 35.71 41.82 -21.44
CA LEU A 700 36.57 43.00 -21.52
C LEU A 700 35.72 44.19 -22.00
N VAL A 701 35.45 45.13 -21.11
CA VAL A 701 34.96 46.46 -21.49
C VAL A 701 36.07 47.11 -22.30
N MET A 702 35.89 47.17 -23.63
CA MET A 702 36.70 48.00 -24.49
C MET A 702 36.49 49.46 -24.10
N GLN A 703 37.44 50.02 -23.36
CA GLN A 703 37.63 51.46 -23.34
C GLN A 703 38.18 51.87 -24.70
N HIS A 704 37.36 52.51 -25.52
CA HIS A 704 37.86 53.27 -26.68
C HIS A 704 38.42 54.62 -26.19
N PRO A 705 39.49 55.12 -26.85
CA PRO A 705 40.27 56.29 -26.42
C PRO A 705 39.51 57.62 -26.49
#